data_AF-A0A7G3FPB3-F1
#
_entry.id   AF-A0A7G3FPB3-F1
#
_cell.length_a   1.000
_cell.length_b   1.000
_cell.length_c   1.000
_cell.angle_alpha   90.00
_cell.angle_beta   90.00
_cell.angle_gamma   90.00
#
_symmetry.space_group_name_H-M   'P 1'
#
loop_
_entity.id
_entity.type
_entity.pdbx_description
1 polymer ?
#
loop_
_entity_poly.entity_id
_entity_poly.type
_entity_poly.pdbx_seq_one_letter_code
_entity_poly.pdbx_strand_id
1 'polypeptide(L)'
;MIMWKPPYKLLCLPKGLSIATMPTARNSTLSVLSRIRLVLLLFLIFSLNLMAQNETAVSLKSVLNNLEKQFSIRFSFDPNALKGINLNSIPQTNDLDLALQAALSNTALEFQKIDDQYYVIKKAASKFLTIEVLDAETDLALPFATIKQNASNLGLITDEFGLARLVIPSHKGVVLEVFYLGFQSFSIHVDSLNSYQVHQVRLLPEPLDLNDYELKEYLNAGIASDPKANSFRILPQEMEILPGLAERDVLLSAQIISGVNSNDESASGINVRGSSRDNTLLYWNNVPIYHSAHYFGNISSFIPSSIGTLDIYKNYVPVKYGGASAGLISLASRNEIDQTLNAELSLNMTHGDAFIKTPFLGKKGSVMFAARRSYNDAIPTWTYNAYGEKLFGREIRDPQGIVYESEYSNDLNFSDLNFHWNYEPTDKTSIKLGYIRNRSQFNHRENDLRERQNIVQSHQIKSSGADISWIQRLTDKQSLSVSAAYSDYGMEYDYTNLRNPTIDSDDDKQERSNDIENLELRLSHTSIYKELHKLTIGYQFNEFKIKNLINTENFFEQDQAEQINSEGNIHAVFSDLNLKLSAPLELVLSGRLTAIESINRSVFSPQIKLNYNLNEQLLFKTTYGIYHQYLSTIKESQFTISNAIEQHWLLADDDELVPMLINKQMSLGFIRNTKSWLIDFDIYQKNVDGLLARNLGFGFTREAGFNQGTERIVGADLTLRKRWKYIKTWFSYNFQDSEVSFSELFPTTFASNLNIRHQFSFSSTLSRGNWEFSLGYTFKTGAPYTGINNVRLNRKNNSPNPPGPGVNEKYELRFSKPNSLRVANYHRFDASVWHRFKGKTWRGEVGFSLMNIFNRRNVYNIGYLIDLNQNNEVVIAQRTKFFLEFTPNLSVRFSF
;
A
#
# COMPACT_ATOMS: atom_id res chain seq x y z
N MET A 1 3.11 -83.95 30.06
CA MET A 1 4.03 -85.07 29.73
C MET A 1 3.96 -85.29 28.23
N ILE A 2 5.09 -85.18 27.50
CA ILE A 2 5.37 -85.77 26.16
C ILE A 2 4.43 -85.28 25.01
N MET A 3 4.89 -84.42 24.08
CA MET A 3 5.58 -84.73 22.79
C MET A 3 4.70 -85.55 21.79
N TRP A 4 4.74 -85.41 20.45
CA TRP A 4 5.61 -84.66 19.53
C TRP A 4 5.01 -84.53 18.10
N LYS A 5 5.25 -83.38 17.46
CA LYS A 5 5.57 -83.10 16.02
C LYS A 5 4.66 -83.48 14.80
N PRO A 6 4.66 -82.64 13.73
CA PRO A 6 3.97 -82.82 12.42
C PRO A 6 4.94 -83.31 11.30
N PRO A 7 4.58 -83.32 9.99
CA PRO A 7 4.91 -82.14 9.12
C PRO A 7 4.15 -81.92 7.76
N TYR A 8 4.35 -80.73 7.15
CA TYR A 8 4.33 -80.39 5.69
C TYR A 8 3.01 -80.44 4.85
N LYS A 9 2.76 -79.61 3.80
CA LYS A 9 3.53 -78.49 3.18
C LYS A 9 2.66 -77.51 2.34
N LEU A 10 3.00 -76.21 2.39
CA LEU A 10 3.07 -75.19 1.31
C LEU A 10 1.93 -74.96 0.28
N LEU A 11 1.32 -73.76 0.32
CA LEU A 11 1.35 -72.77 -0.80
C LEU A 11 0.86 -71.38 -0.31
N CYS A 12 1.40 -70.29 -0.86
CA CYS A 12 1.18 -68.91 -0.41
C CYS A 12 0.58 -68.02 -1.50
N LEU A 13 -0.26 -67.05 -1.11
CA LEU A 13 -0.29 -65.65 -1.60
C LEU A 13 -1.06 -64.79 -0.55
N PRO A 14 -0.80 -63.49 -0.41
CA PRO A 14 -1.13 -62.73 0.80
C PRO A 14 -2.50 -62.01 0.77
N LYS A 15 -3.05 -61.78 1.97
CA LYS A 15 -4.06 -60.76 2.28
C LYS A 15 -3.61 -60.00 3.53
N GLY A 16 -3.90 -58.71 3.63
CA GLY A 16 -3.73 -57.98 4.89
C GLY A 16 -3.70 -56.46 4.76
N LEU A 17 -4.86 -55.82 4.58
CA LEU A 17 -5.04 -54.45 5.07
C LEU A 17 -4.79 -54.43 6.59
N SER A 18 -4.03 -53.47 7.10
CA SER A 18 -4.12 -53.06 8.51
C SER A 18 -4.27 -51.54 8.60
N ILE A 19 -5.13 -51.12 9.52
CA ILE A 19 -5.60 -49.75 9.69
C ILE A 19 -4.51 -48.90 10.35
N ALA A 20 -4.29 -47.69 9.81
CA ALA A 20 -3.32 -46.74 10.32
C ALA A 20 -3.72 -46.19 11.71
N THR A 21 -2.75 -46.09 12.61
CA THR A 21 -2.91 -45.52 13.95
C THR A 21 -2.83 -44.00 13.92
N MET A 22 -3.85 -43.31 14.42
CA MET A 22 -3.81 -41.87 14.71
C MET A 22 -2.77 -41.52 15.78
N PRO A 23 -1.99 -40.42 15.65
CA PRO A 23 -1.38 -39.74 16.78
C PRO A 23 -2.43 -38.90 17.52
N THR A 24 -2.37 -38.89 18.85
CA THR A 24 -3.36 -38.23 19.71
C THR A 24 -3.11 -36.73 19.86
N ALA A 25 -4.01 -35.89 19.34
CA ALA A 25 -4.08 -34.47 19.69
C ALA A 25 -4.78 -34.27 21.03
N ARG A 26 -4.08 -33.78 22.07
CA ARG A 26 -4.70 -33.15 23.26
C ARG A 26 -3.73 -32.30 24.11
N ASN A 27 -4.26 -31.17 24.59
CA ASN A 27 -3.82 -30.35 25.75
C ASN A 27 -2.98 -29.07 25.56
N SER A 28 -2.67 -28.60 24.34
CA SER A 28 -2.08 -27.25 24.15
C SER A 28 -3.13 -26.14 23.90
N THR A 29 -4.10 -26.38 23.02
CA THR A 29 -5.05 -25.37 22.48
C THR A 29 -5.92 -24.66 23.52
N LEU A 30 -6.37 -25.37 24.57
CA LEU A 30 -7.15 -24.81 25.67
C LEU A 30 -6.40 -23.73 26.48
N SER A 31 -5.06 -23.78 26.52
CA SER A 31 -4.23 -22.81 27.24
C SER A 31 -4.08 -21.47 26.50
N VAL A 32 -4.20 -21.49 25.17
CA VAL A 32 -4.09 -20.30 24.31
C VAL A 32 -5.45 -19.58 24.24
N LEU A 33 -6.54 -20.32 24.01
CA LEU A 33 -7.90 -19.78 23.99
C LEU A 33 -8.32 -19.10 25.31
N SER A 34 -7.90 -19.64 26.45
CA SER A 34 -8.16 -19.04 27.77
C SER A 34 -7.38 -17.74 28.00
N ARG A 35 -6.13 -17.65 27.53
CA ARG A 35 -5.33 -16.41 27.54
C ARG A 35 -5.89 -15.35 26.59
N ILE A 36 -6.36 -15.73 25.39
CA ILE A 36 -6.99 -14.82 24.42
C ILE A 36 -8.29 -14.22 24.99
N ARG A 37 -9.15 -15.04 25.63
CA ARG A 37 -10.34 -14.53 26.31
C ARG A 37 -10.00 -13.53 27.42
N LEU A 38 -8.95 -13.79 28.21
CA LEU A 38 -8.50 -12.87 29.26
C LEU A 38 -8.01 -11.53 28.68
N VAL A 39 -7.23 -11.57 27.59
CA VAL A 39 -6.76 -10.35 26.90
C VAL A 39 -7.93 -9.56 26.31
N LEU A 40 -8.88 -10.19 25.64
CA LEU A 40 -10.07 -9.53 25.10
C LEU A 40 -10.99 -8.95 26.20
N LEU A 41 -11.06 -9.59 27.38
CA LEU A 41 -11.82 -9.06 28.52
C LEU A 41 -11.11 -7.85 29.15
N LEU A 42 -9.79 -7.93 29.35
CA LEU A 42 -8.97 -6.80 29.81
C LEU A 42 -9.03 -5.62 28.83
N PHE A 43 -9.13 -5.91 27.53
CA PHE A 43 -9.28 -4.92 26.47
C PHE A 43 -10.55 -4.07 26.59
N LEU A 44 -11.68 -4.71 26.95
CA LEU A 44 -12.95 -4.03 27.20
C LEU A 44 -12.95 -3.20 28.50
N ILE A 45 -12.11 -3.55 29.47
CA ILE A 45 -12.06 -2.88 30.79
C ILE A 45 -11.18 -1.61 30.73
N PHE A 46 -10.08 -1.64 29.96
CA PHE A 46 -9.16 -0.50 29.85
C PHE A 46 -9.69 0.68 29.01
N SER A 47 -10.70 0.46 28.16
CA SER A 47 -11.30 1.52 27.34
C SER A 47 -12.25 2.48 28.10
N LEU A 48 -12.59 2.17 29.36
CA LEU A 48 -13.66 2.86 30.10
C LEU A 48 -13.20 3.79 31.25
N ASN A 49 -11.92 3.79 31.64
CA ASN A 49 -11.46 4.48 32.86
C ASN A 49 -10.37 5.55 32.61
N LEU A 50 -10.69 6.57 31.84
CA LEU A 50 -9.94 7.85 31.79
C LEU A 50 -10.90 9.03 31.62
N MET A 51 -11.57 9.42 32.71
CA MET A 51 -12.25 10.71 32.84
C MET A 51 -11.60 11.56 33.94
N ALA A 52 -11.64 12.88 33.74
CA ALA A 52 -10.80 13.85 34.41
C ALA A 52 -11.30 14.27 35.81
N GLN A 53 -10.39 14.81 36.61
CA GLN A 53 -10.72 15.59 37.81
C GLN A 53 -11.27 16.96 37.37
N ASN A 54 -12.44 17.34 37.88
CA ASN A 54 -12.98 18.70 37.74
C ASN A 54 -12.61 19.54 38.97
N GLU A 55 -12.28 20.81 38.76
CA GLU A 55 -12.10 21.79 39.83
C GLU A 55 -13.44 22.15 40.51
N THR A 56 -13.40 22.45 41.81
CA THR A 56 -14.59 22.65 42.64
C THR A 56 -15.07 24.11 42.64
N ALA A 57 -16.32 24.35 42.22
CA ALA A 57 -16.92 25.69 42.20
C ALA A 57 -17.17 26.28 43.61
N VAL A 58 -17.10 27.62 43.74
CA VAL A 58 -17.20 28.37 45.00
C VAL A 58 -18.38 29.35 44.95
N SER A 59 -19.17 29.47 46.03
CA SER A 59 -20.34 30.37 46.03
C SER A 59 -19.97 31.86 46.01
N LEU A 60 -20.72 32.68 45.25
CA LEU A 60 -20.50 34.13 45.13
C LEU A 60 -20.54 34.84 46.49
N LYS A 61 -21.41 34.40 47.42
CA LYS A 61 -21.47 34.93 48.78
C LYS A 61 -20.14 34.73 49.53
N SER A 62 -19.45 33.62 49.32
CA SER A 62 -18.12 33.38 49.92
C SER A 62 -17.06 34.31 49.32
N VAL A 63 -17.14 34.58 48.01
CA VAL A 63 -16.24 35.52 47.32
C VAL A 63 -16.43 36.96 47.83
N LEU A 64 -17.67 37.44 47.91
CA LEU A 64 -17.96 38.78 48.47
C LEU A 64 -17.48 38.91 49.92
N ASN A 65 -17.73 37.91 50.77
CA ASN A 65 -17.22 37.88 52.15
C ASN A 65 -15.68 37.91 52.25
N ASN A 66 -14.96 37.36 51.28
CA ASN A 66 -13.51 37.42 51.23
C ASN A 66 -13.02 38.81 50.76
N LEU A 67 -13.69 39.41 49.77
CA LEU A 67 -13.42 40.78 49.33
C LEU A 67 -13.68 41.81 50.45
N GLU A 68 -14.71 41.65 51.28
CA GLU A 68 -14.92 42.50 52.48
C GLU A 68 -13.68 42.51 53.38
N LYS A 69 -13.10 41.33 53.65
CA LYS A 69 -11.93 41.18 54.51
C LYS A 69 -10.64 41.70 53.86
N GLN A 70 -10.46 41.42 52.56
CA GLN A 70 -9.26 41.81 51.83
C GLN A 70 -9.16 43.33 51.65
N PHE A 71 -10.28 44.00 51.35
CA PHE A 71 -10.32 45.43 51.04
C PHE A 71 -10.86 46.30 52.19
N SER A 72 -11.26 45.70 53.32
CA SER A 72 -11.83 46.40 54.49
C SER A 72 -13.08 47.24 54.17
N ILE A 73 -13.98 46.66 53.37
CA ILE A 73 -15.24 47.27 52.91
C ILE A 73 -16.47 46.46 53.37
N ARG A 74 -17.67 46.96 53.07
CA ARG A 74 -18.97 46.31 53.31
C ARG A 74 -19.83 46.25 52.06
N PHE A 75 -20.46 45.10 51.83
CA PHE A 75 -21.50 44.92 50.83
C PHE A 75 -22.89 44.92 51.45
N SER A 76 -23.82 45.66 50.83
CA SER A 76 -25.25 45.60 51.11
C SER A 76 -25.98 44.94 49.94
N PHE A 77 -26.78 43.90 50.20
CA PHE A 77 -27.43 43.08 49.16
C PHE A 77 -28.66 42.34 49.70
N ASP A 78 -29.59 41.98 48.81
CA ASP A 78 -30.66 41.02 49.13
C ASP A 78 -30.08 39.59 49.20
N PRO A 79 -30.17 38.89 50.34
CA PRO A 79 -29.65 37.53 50.47
C PRO A 79 -30.26 36.51 49.50
N ASN A 80 -31.48 36.76 49.00
CA ASN A 80 -32.13 35.90 48.00
C ASN A 80 -31.52 36.06 46.62
N ALA A 81 -31.02 37.26 46.28
CA ALA A 81 -30.44 37.57 44.97
C ALA A 81 -29.10 36.86 44.71
N LEU A 82 -28.41 36.40 45.77
CA LEU A 82 -27.15 35.64 45.68
C LEU A 82 -27.35 34.11 45.75
N LYS A 83 -28.58 33.62 45.94
CA LYS A 83 -28.84 32.21 46.25
C LYS A 83 -28.67 31.33 45.01
N GLY A 84 -27.71 30.39 45.06
CA GLY A 84 -27.43 29.44 43.98
C GLY A 84 -26.39 29.89 42.95
N ILE A 85 -25.80 31.08 43.11
CA ILE A 85 -24.73 31.58 42.21
C ILE A 85 -23.38 31.02 42.68
N ASN A 86 -22.76 30.19 41.84
CA ASN A 86 -21.43 29.63 42.04
C ASN A 86 -20.49 30.09 40.92
N LEU A 87 -19.25 30.39 41.29
CA LEU A 87 -18.17 30.79 40.39
C LEU A 87 -17.15 29.65 40.28
N ASN A 88 -16.69 29.37 39.06
CA ASN A 88 -15.70 28.32 38.80
C ASN A 88 -14.26 28.79 39.03
N SER A 89 -14.02 30.11 39.06
CA SER A 89 -12.73 30.71 39.34
C SER A 89 -12.93 32.04 40.10
N ILE A 90 -11.94 32.40 40.93
CA ILE A 90 -11.90 33.69 41.63
C ILE A 90 -10.79 34.53 40.98
N PRO A 91 -11.04 35.79 40.57
CA PRO A 91 -10.01 36.67 40.04
C PRO A 91 -8.95 36.97 41.10
N GLN A 92 -7.67 36.72 40.81
CA GLN A 92 -6.57 37.20 41.65
C GLN A 92 -6.14 38.59 41.17
N THR A 93 -6.71 39.62 41.81
CA THR A 93 -6.39 41.03 41.56
C THR A 93 -6.36 41.82 42.87
N ASN A 94 -5.56 42.89 42.88
CA ASN A 94 -5.47 43.85 43.98
C ASN A 94 -6.35 45.10 43.75
N ASP A 95 -7.18 45.08 42.70
CA ASP A 95 -8.16 46.12 42.38
C ASP A 95 -9.57 45.58 42.68
N LEU A 96 -10.28 46.27 43.57
CA LEU A 96 -11.61 45.89 44.03
C LEU A 96 -12.68 46.00 42.93
N ASP A 97 -12.62 47.03 42.09
CA ASP A 97 -13.62 47.24 41.04
C ASP A 97 -13.43 46.20 39.93
N LEU A 98 -12.18 45.84 39.58
CA LEU A 98 -11.90 44.72 38.68
C LEU A 98 -12.33 43.37 39.28
N ALA A 99 -12.12 43.16 40.59
CA ALA A 99 -12.58 41.95 41.28
C ALA A 99 -14.12 41.81 41.22
N LEU A 100 -14.83 42.91 41.46
CA LEU A 100 -16.29 42.96 41.44
C LEU A 100 -16.88 42.83 40.03
N GLN A 101 -16.30 43.52 39.04
CA GLN A 101 -16.69 43.37 37.63
C GLN A 101 -16.55 41.92 37.19
N ALA A 102 -15.42 41.28 37.46
CA ALA A 102 -15.20 39.89 37.08
C ALA A 102 -16.10 38.91 37.85
N ALA A 103 -16.29 39.09 39.17
CA ALA A 103 -17.15 38.23 39.99
C ALA A 103 -18.65 38.33 39.65
N LEU A 104 -19.11 39.48 39.12
CA LEU A 104 -20.52 39.72 38.80
C LEU A 104 -20.84 39.65 37.29
N SER A 105 -19.81 39.61 36.43
CA SER A 105 -19.90 39.60 34.95
C SER A 105 -20.93 38.62 34.36
N ASN A 106 -21.04 37.43 34.95
CA ASN A 106 -21.96 36.36 34.51
C ASN A 106 -23.20 36.24 35.42
N THR A 107 -23.63 37.34 36.05
CA THR A 107 -24.77 37.37 36.99
C THR A 107 -25.76 38.47 36.64
N ALA A 108 -27.00 38.36 37.12
CA ALA A 108 -28.03 39.40 36.94
C ALA A 108 -27.88 40.59 37.91
N LEU A 109 -26.66 40.87 38.37
CA LEU A 109 -26.35 41.79 39.45
C LEU A 109 -25.31 42.84 39.00
N GLU A 110 -25.44 44.05 39.52
CA GLU A 110 -24.46 45.13 39.39
C GLU A 110 -24.09 45.64 40.78
N PHE A 111 -22.89 46.23 40.90
CA PHE A 111 -22.47 46.92 42.10
C PHE A 111 -22.55 48.44 41.91
N GLN A 112 -22.83 49.15 42.99
CA GLN A 112 -22.77 50.60 43.07
C GLN A 112 -21.98 50.99 44.31
N LYS A 113 -20.86 51.70 44.11
CA LYS A 113 -20.15 52.38 45.18
C LYS A 113 -21.02 53.49 45.76
N ILE A 114 -21.21 53.52 47.07
CA ILE A 114 -21.91 54.58 47.80
C ILE A 114 -20.90 55.57 48.38
N ASP A 115 -19.84 55.04 48.99
CA ASP A 115 -18.66 55.77 49.47
C ASP A 115 -17.43 54.83 49.45
N ASP A 116 -16.31 55.23 50.06
CA ASP A 116 -15.07 54.45 50.06
C ASP A 116 -15.13 53.13 50.87
N GLN A 117 -16.15 52.93 51.72
CA GLN A 117 -16.32 51.72 52.55
C GLN A 117 -17.57 50.91 52.20
N TYR A 118 -18.58 51.49 51.55
CA TYR A 118 -19.87 50.83 51.29
C TYR A 118 -20.20 50.67 49.81
N TYR A 119 -20.52 49.43 49.44
CA TYR A 119 -20.93 49.03 48.09
C TYR A 119 -22.29 48.31 48.14
N VAL A 120 -23.21 48.63 47.24
CA VAL A 120 -24.52 47.97 47.12
C VAL A 120 -24.50 47.02 45.94
N ILE A 121 -24.78 45.72 46.16
CA ILE A 121 -25.05 44.76 45.09
C ILE A 121 -26.56 44.70 44.88
N LYS A 122 -27.01 45.06 43.68
CA LYS A 122 -28.44 45.14 43.33
C LYS A 122 -28.70 44.43 41.99
N LYS A 123 -29.97 44.12 41.71
CA LYS A 123 -30.37 43.58 40.42
C LYS A 123 -30.08 44.59 39.31
N ALA A 124 -29.34 44.16 38.30
CA ALA A 124 -28.89 45.05 37.25
C ALA A 124 -30.00 45.42 36.25
N ALA A 125 -29.87 46.58 35.61
CA ALA A 125 -30.84 47.02 34.60
C ALA A 125 -30.74 46.18 33.32
N SER A 126 -31.77 45.38 33.03
CA SER A 126 -31.85 44.57 31.82
C SER A 126 -32.09 45.40 30.57
N LYS A 127 -31.38 45.07 29.48
CA LYS A 127 -31.59 45.65 28.14
C LYS A 127 -32.22 44.61 27.22
N PHE A 128 -33.27 44.98 26.50
CA PHE A 128 -33.99 44.11 25.56
C PHE A 128 -33.58 44.49 24.14
N LEU A 129 -32.91 43.59 23.42
CA LEU A 129 -32.40 43.85 22.08
C LEU A 129 -33.01 42.87 21.08
N THR A 130 -33.27 43.37 19.87
CA THR A 130 -33.43 42.55 18.68
C THR A 130 -32.26 42.85 17.76
N ILE A 131 -31.54 41.82 17.33
CA ILE A 131 -30.43 41.92 16.38
C ILE A 131 -30.85 41.22 15.09
N GLU A 132 -30.61 41.87 13.96
CA GLU A 132 -30.83 41.34 12.62
C GLU A 132 -29.45 41.19 11.95
N VAL A 133 -29.09 39.96 11.57
CA VAL A 133 -27.77 39.66 10.98
C VAL A 133 -27.94 39.43 9.48
N LEU A 134 -27.23 40.24 8.70
CA LEU A 134 -27.30 40.29 7.24
C LEU A 134 -25.90 40.11 6.63
N ASP A 135 -25.87 39.62 5.40
CA ASP A 135 -24.69 39.66 4.52
C ASP A 135 -24.45 41.11 4.06
N ALA A 136 -23.25 41.63 4.24
CA ALA A 136 -22.88 42.99 3.83
C ALA A 136 -22.79 43.19 2.30
N GLU A 137 -22.61 42.13 1.51
CA GLU A 137 -22.53 42.21 0.05
C GLU A 137 -23.89 41.98 -0.63
N THR A 138 -24.74 41.13 -0.06
CA THR A 138 -26.01 40.72 -0.69
C THR A 138 -27.27 41.26 0.01
N ASP A 139 -27.15 41.87 1.19
CA ASP A 139 -28.26 42.27 2.09
C ASP A 139 -29.22 41.10 2.44
N LEU A 140 -28.85 39.85 2.17
CA LEU A 140 -29.62 38.66 2.55
C LEU A 140 -29.45 38.36 4.05
N ALA A 141 -30.51 37.87 4.67
CA ALA A 141 -30.47 37.40 6.05
C ALA A 141 -29.51 36.22 6.22
N LEU A 142 -28.77 36.21 7.34
CA LEU A 142 -27.87 35.12 7.74
C LEU A 142 -28.54 34.28 8.84
N PRO A 143 -29.24 33.19 8.49
CA PRO A 143 -29.93 32.35 9.46
C PRO A 143 -28.93 31.52 10.28
N PHE A 144 -29.22 31.30 11.56
CA PHE A 144 -28.35 30.58 12.50
C PHE A 144 -26.97 31.23 12.77
N ALA A 145 -26.82 32.53 12.50
CA ALA A 145 -25.69 33.33 12.95
C ALA A 145 -25.61 33.34 14.49
N THR A 146 -24.41 33.11 15.03
CA THR A 146 -24.21 32.97 16.47
C THR A 146 -23.89 34.34 17.07
N ILE A 147 -24.64 34.69 18.12
CA ILE A 147 -24.45 35.90 18.93
C ILE A 147 -24.01 35.47 20.32
N LYS A 148 -22.76 35.74 20.68
CA LYS A 148 -22.16 35.34 21.94
C LYS A 148 -21.88 36.55 22.82
N GLN A 149 -22.20 36.46 24.11
CA GLN A 149 -21.76 37.45 25.09
C GLN A 149 -20.30 37.18 25.50
N ASN A 150 -19.45 38.21 25.45
CA ASN A 150 -18.06 38.08 25.85
C ASN A 150 -17.95 37.67 27.34
N ALA A 151 -16.95 36.84 27.66
CA ALA A 151 -16.80 36.14 28.95
C ALA A 151 -17.92 35.16 29.38
N SER A 152 -18.91 34.86 28.52
CA SER A 152 -19.95 33.85 28.80
C SER A 152 -19.94 32.68 27.80
N ASN A 153 -20.44 31.51 28.25
CA ASN A 153 -20.76 30.38 27.38
C ASN A 153 -22.22 30.43 26.86
N LEU A 154 -22.99 31.46 27.24
CA LEU A 154 -24.31 31.71 26.69
C LEU A 154 -24.17 32.38 25.31
N GLY A 155 -24.61 31.66 24.28
CA GLY A 155 -24.80 32.18 22.93
C GLY A 155 -26.24 31.95 22.48
N LEU A 156 -26.77 32.87 21.68
CA LEU A 156 -28.02 32.71 20.94
C LEU A 156 -27.69 32.49 19.46
N ILE A 157 -28.62 31.89 18.72
CA ILE A 157 -28.58 31.84 17.26
C ILE A 157 -29.72 32.66 16.66
N THR A 158 -29.51 33.23 15.48
CA THR A 158 -30.59 33.85 14.71
C THR A 158 -31.56 32.82 14.14
N ASP A 159 -32.80 33.23 13.93
CA ASP A 159 -33.83 32.44 13.24
C ASP A 159 -33.65 32.42 11.72
N GLU A 160 -34.61 31.84 11.00
CA GLU A 160 -34.62 31.74 9.54
C GLU A 160 -34.66 33.09 8.80
N PHE A 161 -34.97 34.19 9.49
CA PHE A 161 -34.96 35.56 8.99
C PHE A 161 -33.73 36.36 9.46
N GLY A 162 -32.74 35.70 10.06
CA GLY A 162 -31.56 36.37 10.59
C GLY A 162 -31.81 37.17 11.88
N LEU A 163 -32.96 36.98 12.53
CA LEU A 163 -33.33 37.73 13.74
C LEU A 163 -33.02 36.95 15.02
N ALA A 164 -32.50 37.66 16.03
CA ALA A 164 -32.27 37.15 17.37
C ALA A 164 -32.80 38.13 18.41
N ARG A 165 -33.50 37.62 19.43
CA ARG A 165 -34.03 38.42 20.55
C ARG A 165 -33.37 38.01 21.84
N LEU A 166 -32.79 38.97 22.55
CA LEU A 166 -31.98 38.73 23.73
C LEU A 166 -32.28 39.74 24.83
N VAL A 167 -32.18 39.27 26.07
CA VAL A 167 -32.28 40.08 27.28
C VAL A 167 -30.94 40.02 27.99
N ILE A 168 -30.27 41.16 28.12
CA ILE A 168 -28.95 41.25 28.78
C ILE A 168 -29.16 41.88 30.16
N PRO A 169 -29.10 41.10 31.25
CA PRO A 169 -28.91 41.66 32.59
C PRO A 169 -27.53 42.33 32.67
N SER A 170 -27.43 43.49 33.33
CA SER A 170 -26.14 44.18 33.52
C SER A 170 -25.45 44.55 32.20
N HIS A 171 -26.12 45.37 31.39
CA HIS A 171 -25.68 45.71 30.03
C HIS A 171 -24.37 46.50 29.93
N LYS A 172 -23.88 47.07 31.04
CA LYS A 172 -22.69 47.94 31.07
C LYS A 172 -21.40 47.16 30.84
N GLY A 173 -20.59 47.62 29.89
CA GLY A 173 -19.34 46.98 29.49
C GLY A 173 -19.52 45.69 28.70
N VAL A 174 -20.75 45.27 28.39
CA VAL A 174 -21.00 44.02 27.67
C VAL A 174 -20.71 44.20 26.19
N VAL A 175 -19.97 43.25 25.62
CA VAL A 175 -19.74 43.12 24.18
C VAL A 175 -20.43 41.86 23.68
N LEU A 176 -21.17 41.98 22.58
CA LEU A 176 -21.67 40.85 21.80
C LEU A 176 -20.75 40.61 20.61
N GLU A 177 -20.29 39.39 20.44
CA GLU A 177 -19.61 38.93 19.23
C GLU A 177 -20.64 38.22 18.35
N VAL A 178 -20.88 38.76 17.16
CA VAL A 178 -21.71 38.14 16.13
C VAL A 178 -20.79 37.48 15.12
N PHE A 179 -20.98 36.19 14.84
CA PHE A 179 -20.20 35.48 13.84
C PHE A 179 -21.06 34.48 13.04
N TYR A 180 -20.68 34.31 11.78
CA TYR A 180 -21.27 33.33 10.86
C TYR A 180 -20.17 32.66 10.06
N LEU A 181 -20.35 31.39 9.68
CA LEU A 181 -19.32 30.64 8.98
C LEU A 181 -19.14 31.22 7.56
N GLY A 182 -17.93 31.67 7.24
CA GLY A 182 -17.62 32.37 5.97
C GLY A 182 -17.59 33.89 6.08
N PHE A 183 -17.64 34.46 7.29
CA PHE A 183 -17.79 35.89 7.52
C PHE A 183 -16.90 36.39 8.67
N GLN A 184 -16.45 37.65 8.58
CA GLN A 184 -15.71 38.32 9.65
C GLN A 184 -16.61 38.45 10.89
N SER A 185 -16.06 38.20 12.09
CA SER A 185 -16.78 38.43 13.33
C SER A 185 -16.96 39.93 13.58
N PHE A 186 -18.13 40.32 14.10
CA PHE A 186 -18.49 41.71 14.36
C PHE A 186 -18.81 41.91 15.84
N SER A 187 -18.09 42.85 16.48
CA SER A 187 -18.22 43.13 17.91
C SER A 187 -19.10 44.36 18.17
N ILE A 188 -20.09 44.21 19.04
CA ILE A 188 -21.09 45.25 19.36
C ILE A 188 -21.04 45.58 20.84
N HIS A 189 -20.73 46.83 21.18
CA HIS A 189 -20.85 47.32 22.55
C HIS A 189 -22.32 47.52 22.90
N VAL A 190 -22.85 46.73 23.81
CA VAL A 190 -24.27 46.73 24.20
C VAL A 190 -24.72 48.09 24.71
N ASP A 191 -23.83 48.84 25.36
CA ASP A 191 -24.09 50.19 25.88
C ASP A 191 -24.60 51.16 24.80
N SER A 192 -24.07 51.11 23.57
CA SER A 192 -24.43 52.04 22.49
C SER A 192 -25.79 51.76 21.84
N LEU A 193 -26.39 50.60 22.09
CA LEU A 193 -27.66 50.18 21.49
C LEU A 193 -28.86 50.80 22.20
N ASN A 194 -30.00 50.93 21.53
CA ASN A 194 -31.27 51.28 22.15
C ASN A 194 -32.09 50.02 22.50
N SER A 195 -32.73 50.00 23.66
CA SER A 195 -33.65 48.90 24.02
C SER A 195 -34.89 48.95 23.11
N TYR A 196 -35.43 47.77 22.76
CA TYR A 196 -36.64 47.59 21.94
C TYR A 196 -36.55 48.06 20.47
N GLN A 197 -35.36 48.41 19.98
CA GLN A 197 -35.11 48.62 18.54
C GLN A 197 -34.48 47.37 17.90
N VAL A 198 -34.67 47.22 16.58
CA VAL A 198 -33.95 46.24 15.75
C VAL A 198 -32.62 46.87 15.34
N HIS A 199 -31.52 46.19 15.64
CA HIS A 199 -30.16 46.63 15.30
C HIS A 199 -29.60 45.73 14.21
N GLN A 200 -29.33 46.32 13.03
CA GLN A 200 -28.77 45.60 11.90
C GLN A 200 -27.26 45.43 12.03
N VAL A 201 -26.80 44.20 11.79
CA VAL A 201 -25.40 43.79 11.82
C VAL A 201 -25.08 43.18 10.46
N ARG A 202 -24.32 43.92 9.65
CA ARG A 202 -23.86 43.46 8.34
C ARG A 202 -22.49 42.81 8.51
N LEU A 203 -22.41 41.49 8.29
CA LEU A 203 -21.15 40.77 8.31
C LEU A 203 -20.54 40.79 6.91
N LEU A 204 -19.25 41.14 6.81
CA LEU A 204 -18.50 41.04 5.56
C LEU A 204 -18.10 39.59 5.33
N PRO A 205 -18.28 39.02 4.11
CA PRO A 205 -17.72 37.73 3.77
C PRO A 205 -16.21 37.71 4.01
N GLU A 206 -15.75 36.77 4.82
CA GLU A 206 -14.34 36.45 4.96
C GLU A 206 -14.08 35.17 4.18
N PRO A 207 -13.28 35.18 3.11
CA PRO A 207 -12.86 33.95 2.49
C PRO A 207 -12.12 33.14 3.55
N LEU A 208 -12.77 32.08 4.01
CA LEU A 208 -12.20 31.13 4.95
C LEU A 208 -11.05 30.41 4.23
N ASP A 209 -9.86 31.01 4.29
CA ASP A 209 -8.62 30.26 4.39
C ASP A 209 -8.68 29.49 5.72
N LEU A 210 -9.48 28.42 5.70
CA LEU A 210 -9.09 27.18 6.36
C LEU A 210 -7.61 27.00 6.07
N ASN A 211 -6.83 26.54 7.06
CA ASN A 211 -5.47 26.10 6.83
C ASN A 211 -5.47 24.77 6.04
N ASP A 212 -5.94 24.85 4.79
CA ASP A 212 -5.88 23.87 3.72
C ASP A 212 -4.44 23.55 3.28
N TYR A 213 -3.45 24.13 3.97
CA TYR A 213 -2.03 23.82 3.85
C TYR A 213 -1.72 22.32 3.99
N GLU A 214 -2.56 21.53 4.69
CA GLU A 214 -2.42 20.07 4.72
C GLU A 214 -3.15 19.30 3.58
N LEU A 215 -3.99 19.94 2.77
CA LEU A 215 -4.84 19.25 1.77
C LEU A 215 -4.74 19.78 0.33
N LYS A 216 -4.70 21.10 0.11
CA LYS A 216 -4.71 21.68 -1.26
C LYS A 216 -3.43 21.43 -2.06
N GLU A 217 -2.29 21.14 -1.43
CA GLU A 217 -1.04 20.88 -2.16
C GLU A 217 -0.84 19.40 -2.57
N TYR A 218 -1.56 18.47 -1.95
CA TYR A 218 -1.58 17.04 -2.35
C TYR A 218 -2.26 16.82 -3.72
N LEU A 219 -3.20 17.69 -4.10
CA LEU A 219 -4.22 17.48 -5.15
C LEU A 219 -3.93 18.17 -6.51
N ASN A 220 -2.66 18.41 -6.86
CA ASN A 220 -2.29 19.23 -8.03
C ASN A 220 -1.31 18.58 -9.03
N ALA A 221 -1.01 17.29 -8.84
CA ALA A 221 -0.15 16.52 -9.74
C ALA A 221 -0.40 14.99 -9.70
N GLY A 222 -1.43 14.52 -8.99
CA GLY A 222 -1.70 13.10 -8.83
C GLY A 222 -0.63 12.28 -8.07
N ILE A 223 0.45 12.89 -7.56
CA ILE A 223 1.46 12.24 -6.72
C ILE A 223 1.93 13.23 -5.64
N ALA A 224 1.90 12.78 -4.38
CA ALA A 224 2.34 13.53 -3.22
C ALA A 224 3.02 12.60 -2.19
N SER A 225 4.01 13.13 -1.46
CA SER A 225 4.56 12.47 -0.27
C SER A 225 3.63 12.77 0.91
N ASP A 226 3.24 11.76 1.69
CA ASP A 226 2.59 11.90 2.99
C ASP A 226 3.61 11.58 4.09
N PRO A 227 4.21 12.61 4.73
CA PRO A 227 5.23 12.39 5.74
C PRO A 227 4.67 11.87 7.08
N LYS A 228 3.36 12.08 7.34
CA LYS A 228 2.70 11.56 8.55
C LYS A 228 2.47 10.06 8.40
N ALA A 229 2.07 9.59 7.22
CA ALA A 229 1.99 8.17 6.90
C ALA A 229 3.37 7.53 6.61
N ASN A 230 4.38 8.33 6.26
CA ASN A 230 5.66 7.90 5.68
C ASN A 230 5.44 7.06 4.41
N SER A 231 4.59 7.58 3.52
CA SER A 231 4.22 6.96 2.25
C SER A 231 4.24 7.98 1.10
N PHE A 232 4.08 7.47 -0.12
CA PHE A 232 3.71 8.27 -1.27
C PHE A 232 2.27 7.92 -1.67
N ARG A 233 1.42 8.93 -1.81
CA ARG A 233 0.05 8.80 -2.32
C ARG A 233 0.03 9.17 -3.79
N ILE A 234 -0.59 8.31 -4.59
CA ILE A 234 -0.88 8.48 -6.01
C ILE A 234 -2.41 8.52 -6.20
N LEU A 235 -2.88 9.46 -7.01
CA LEU A 235 -4.27 9.64 -7.42
C LEU A 235 -4.33 9.51 -8.94
N PRO A 236 -4.57 8.30 -9.49
CA PRO A 236 -4.45 8.04 -10.94
C PRO A 236 -5.29 8.98 -11.81
N GLN A 237 -6.44 9.45 -11.29
CA GLN A 237 -7.34 10.35 -12.00
C GLN A 237 -6.81 11.78 -12.16
N GLU A 238 -5.87 12.21 -11.31
CA GLU A 238 -5.24 13.54 -11.35
C GLU A 238 -3.86 13.53 -12.02
N MET A 239 -3.37 12.37 -12.44
CA MET A 239 -2.04 12.25 -13.05
C MET A 239 -1.99 12.82 -14.48
N GLU A 240 -0.91 13.53 -14.78
CA GLU A 240 -0.49 13.84 -16.15
C GLU A 240 0.09 12.59 -16.82
N ILE A 241 0.22 12.62 -18.14
CA ILE A 241 0.90 11.54 -18.86
C ILE A 241 2.37 11.42 -18.44
N LEU A 242 2.81 10.18 -18.25
CA LEU A 242 4.21 9.80 -18.05
C LEU A 242 4.84 9.32 -19.38
N PRO A 243 6.17 9.41 -19.53
CA PRO A 243 6.86 8.97 -20.74
C PRO A 243 6.68 7.48 -21.00
N GLY A 244 6.46 7.09 -22.25
CA GLY A 244 6.32 5.69 -22.67
C GLY A 244 4.94 5.09 -22.38
N LEU A 245 4.15 5.67 -21.47
CA LEU A 245 2.78 5.25 -21.20
C LEU A 245 1.79 5.99 -22.12
N ALA A 246 0.82 5.27 -22.69
CA ALA A 246 -0.33 5.87 -23.38
C ALA A 246 -1.54 6.10 -22.45
N GLU A 247 -1.51 5.54 -21.24
CA GLU A 247 -2.58 5.57 -20.24
C GLU A 247 -2.05 5.70 -18.81
N ARG A 248 -2.96 5.89 -17.83
CA ARG A 248 -2.63 6.01 -16.40
C ARG A 248 -2.49 4.64 -15.72
N ASP A 249 -1.55 3.80 -16.14
CA ASP A 249 -1.27 2.55 -15.43
C ASP A 249 -0.82 2.84 -13.99
N VAL A 250 -1.51 2.24 -13.03
CA VAL A 250 -1.39 2.53 -11.60
C VAL A 250 -0.06 2.04 -11.02
N LEU A 251 0.43 0.89 -11.45
CA LEU A 251 1.66 0.29 -10.92
C LEU A 251 2.91 0.80 -11.64
N LEU A 252 2.84 1.07 -12.95
CA LEU A 252 3.92 1.74 -13.67
C LEU A 252 4.11 3.17 -13.16
N SER A 253 3.02 3.86 -12.79
CA SER A 253 3.07 5.18 -12.14
C SER A 253 3.79 5.17 -10.79
N ALA A 254 3.76 4.05 -10.04
CA ALA A 254 4.49 3.91 -8.78
C ALA A 254 6.02 4.02 -8.98
N GLN A 255 6.53 3.62 -10.14
CA GLN A 255 7.96 3.47 -10.41
C GLN A 255 8.69 4.80 -10.68
N ILE A 256 7.98 5.92 -10.65
CA ILE A 256 8.60 7.26 -10.67
C ILE A 256 9.22 7.63 -9.32
N ILE A 257 8.83 6.95 -8.23
CA ILE A 257 9.29 7.21 -6.86
C ILE A 257 10.63 6.50 -6.62
N SER A 258 11.66 7.24 -6.19
CA SER A 258 12.96 6.63 -5.88
C SER A 258 12.85 5.50 -4.86
N GLY A 259 13.56 4.40 -5.10
CA GLY A 259 13.53 3.19 -4.28
C GLY A 259 12.31 2.28 -4.54
N VAL A 260 11.44 2.62 -5.49
CA VAL A 260 10.33 1.80 -6.01
C VAL A 260 10.63 1.55 -7.48
N ASN A 261 11.36 0.48 -7.80
CA ASN A 261 11.84 0.22 -9.16
C ASN A 261 11.37 -1.16 -9.63
N SER A 262 11.29 -1.39 -10.93
CA SER A 262 11.24 -2.75 -11.48
C SER A 262 12.57 -3.11 -12.14
N ASN A 263 13.12 -4.28 -11.78
CA ASN A 263 14.34 -4.81 -12.40
C ASN A 263 14.09 -5.50 -13.75
N ASP A 264 12.85 -5.94 -14.03
CA ASP A 264 12.41 -6.66 -15.25
C ASP A 264 11.50 -5.81 -16.18
N GLU A 265 11.35 -4.51 -15.89
CA GLU A 265 10.38 -3.59 -16.53
C GLU A 265 8.93 -4.09 -16.51
N SER A 266 8.54 -4.86 -15.51
CA SER A 266 7.14 -5.18 -15.27
C SER A 266 6.44 -4.18 -14.35
N ALA A 267 5.13 -4.06 -14.51
CA ALA A 267 4.23 -3.37 -13.61
C ALA A 267 4.13 -4.06 -12.23
N SER A 268 4.10 -5.40 -12.18
CA SER A 268 3.98 -6.17 -10.92
C SER A 268 5.31 -6.43 -10.19
N GLY A 269 6.43 -6.50 -10.91
CA GLY A 269 7.77 -6.77 -10.37
C GLY A 269 8.40 -5.58 -9.66
N ILE A 270 7.64 -4.93 -8.78
CA ILE A 270 8.09 -3.80 -7.98
C ILE A 270 9.03 -4.29 -6.86
N ASN A 271 10.30 -3.90 -6.96
CA ASN A 271 11.32 -4.06 -5.94
C ASN A 271 11.39 -2.79 -5.08
N VAL A 272 11.00 -2.90 -3.81
CA VAL A 272 11.20 -1.83 -2.82
C VAL A 272 12.59 -1.96 -2.20
N ARG A 273 13.48 -1.02 -2.54
CA ARG A 273 14.86 -0.94 -2.02
C ARG A 273 15.65 -2.25 -2.14
N GLY A 274 15.59 -2.86 -3.32
CA GLY A 274 16.38 -4.05 -3.66
C GLY A 274 15.84 -5.37 -3.13
N SER A 275 14.77 -5.35 -2.34
CA SER A 275 14.11 -6.58 -1.91
C SER A 275 13.28 -7.19 -3.04
N SER A 276 13.12 -8.51 -2.95
CA SER A 276 12.28 -9.29 -3.86
C SER A 276 10.82 -8.83 -3.80
N ARG A 277 10.09 -9.01 -4.91
CA ARG A 277 8.74 -8.46 -5.12
C ARG A 277 7.72 -8.98 -4.08
N ASP A 278 7.86 -10.23 -3.66
CA ASP A 278 7.11 -10.87 -2.56
C ASP A 278 7.35 -10.24 -1.18
N ASN A 279 8.45 -9.52 -0.96
CA ASN A 279 8.67 -8.82 0.30
C ASN A 279 7.78 -7.56 0.43
N THR A 280 7.10 -7.16 -0.65
CA THR A 280 6.20 -6.01 -0.69
C THR A 280 4.76 -6.52 -0.80
N LEU A 281 3.95 -6.34 0.25
CA LEU A 281 2.54 -6.73 0.15
C LEU A 281 1.77 -5.78 -0.77
N LEU A 282 0.80 -6.33 -1.49
CA LEU A 282 -0.12 -5.56 -2.32
C LEU A 282 -1.56 -5.84 -1.87
N TYR A 283 -2.31 -4.78 -1.59
CA TYR A 283 -3.71 -4.83 -1.19
C TYR A 283 -4.57 -4.00 -2.13
N TRP A 284 -5.76 -4.50 -2.45
CA TRP A 284 -6.85 -3.71 -3.03
C TRP A 284 -8.01 -3.66 -2.03
N ASN A 285 -8.36 -2.45 -1.58
CA ASN A 285 -9.20 -2.22 -0.40
C ASN A 285 -8.63 -2.95 0.84
N ASN A 286 -9.22 -4.09 1.21
CA ASN A 286 -8.78 -5.00 2.27
C ASN A 286 -8.39 -6.40 1.75
N VAL A 287 -8.49 -6.66 0.45
CA VAL A 287 -8.12 -7.93 -0.20
C VAL A 287 -6.60 -7.96 -0.46
N PRO A 288 -5.84 -8.95 0.03
CA PRO A 288 -4.47 -9.17 -0.39
C PRO A 288 -4.41 -9.75 -1.81
N ILE A 289 -3.47 -9.26 -2.62
CA ILE A 289 -3.35 -9.60 -4.05
C ILE A 289 -1.99 -10.27 -4.29
N TYR A 290 -2.01 -11.56 -4.64
CA TYR A 290 -0.82 -12.39 -4.84
C TYR A 290 -0.22 -12.31 -6.25
N HIS A 291 -1.00 -11.79 -7.22
CA HIS A 291 -0.56 -11.54 -8.59
C HIS A 291 -1.33 -10.32 -9.15
N SER A 292 -0.60 -9.38 -9.77
CA SER A 292 -1.08 -8.01 -10.00
C SER A 292 -0.87 -7.45 -11.42
N ALA A 293 -0.54 -8.29 -12.40
CA ALA A 293 -0.32 -7.83 -13.78
C ALA A 293 -0.26 -8.95 -14.84
N HIS A 294 -0.97 -8.75 -15.95
CA HIS A 294 -1.06 -9.65 -17.09
C HIS A 294 0.20 -9.66 -17.95
N TYR A 295 0.32 -10.67 -18.82
CA TYR A 295 1.44 -10.87 -19.74
C TYR A 295 2.78 -10.84 -18.99
N PHE A 296 2.86 -11.65 -17.92
CA PHE A 296 3.97 -11.70 -16.95
C PHE A 296 4.45 -10.32 -16.50
N GLY A 297 3.50 -9.45 -16.20
CA GLY A 297 3.82 -8.13 -15.67
C GLY A 297 3.87 -6.99 -16.68
N ASN A 298 3.68 -7.19 -17.99
CA ASN A 298 3.71 -6.07 -18.93
C ASN A 298 2.48 -5.13 -18.86
N ILE A 299 1.38 -5.53 -18.21
CA ILE A 299 0.16 -4.72 -18.05
C ILE A 299 -0.38 -4.87 -16.62
N SER A 300 -0.54 -3.80 -15.83
CA SER A 300 -1.13 -3.92 -14.48
C SER A 300 -2.55 -4.52 -14.54
N SER A 301 -2.92 -5.36 -13.56
CA SER A 301 -4.27 -5.95 -13.46
C SER A 301 -5.34 -4.96 -12.95
N PHE A 302 -4.98 -3.72 -12.61
CA PHE A 302 -5.91 -2.71 -12.10
C PHE A 302 -6.42 -1.79 -13.21
N ILE A 303 -7.75 -1.72 -13.39
CA ILE A 303 -8.40 -0.80 -14.33
C ILE A 303 -8.26 0.64 -13.77
N PRO A 304 -7.53 1.56 -14.41
CA PRO A 304 -7.20 2.86 -13.83
C PRO A 304 -8.41 3.67 -13.36
N SER A 305 -9.50 3.67 -14.13
CA SER A 305 -10.74 4.40 -13.79
C SER A 305 -11.47 3.89 -12.55
N SER A 306 -11.19 2.66 -12.09
CA SER A 306 -11.74 2.10 -10.84
C SER A 306 -10.95 2.46 -9.58
N ILE A 307 -9.68 2.87 -9.72
CA ILE A 307 -8.79 3.15 -8.59
C ILE A 307 -8.85 4.63 -8.22
N GLY A 308 -9.17 4.91 -6.96
CA GLY A 308 -9.18 6.25 -6.38
C GLY A 308 -7.81 6.65 -5.86
N THR A 309 -7.18 5.80 -5.06
CA THR A 309 -5.86 6.05 -4.47
C THR A 309 -4.94 4.84 -4.56
N LEU A 310 -3.64 5.10 -4.61
CA LEU A 310 -2.56 4.13 -4.39
C LEU A 310 -1.60 4.73 -3.34
N ASP A 311 -1.42 4.06 -2.20
CA ASP A 311 -0.45 4.44 -1.17
C ASP A 311 0.73 3.46 -1.13
N ILE A 312 1.96 3.98 -1.19
CA ILE A 312 3.20 3.19 -1.24
C ILE A 312 4.06 3.48 0.00
N TYR A 313 4.34 2.45 0.79
CA TYR A 313 5.11 2.51 2.03
C TYR A 313 6.47 1.82 1.85
N LYS A 314 7.56 2.59 2.00
CA LYS A 314 8.95 2.11 1.77
C LYS A 314 9.73 1.75 3.05
N ASN A 315 9.46 2.42 4.18
CA ASN A 315 10.35 2.38 5.37
C ASN A 315 9.60 2.06 6.69
N TYR A 316 8.27 2.09 6.66
CA TYR A 316 7.36 1.98 7.81
C TYR A 316 6.04 1.43 7.29
N VAL A 317 5.72 0.18 7.61
CA VAL A 317 4.49 -0.48 7.13
C VAL A 317 3.45 -0.45 8.26
N PRO A 318 2.24 0.11 8.06
CA PRO A 318 1.25 0.22 9.13
C PRO A 318 0.94 -1.12 9.79
N VAL A 319 1.13 -1.22 11.11
CA VAL A 319 1.08 -2.49 11.90
C VAL A 319 -0.23 -3.29 11.80
N LYS A 320 -1.30 -2.68 11.28
CA LYS A 320 -2.56 -3.36 10.94
C LYS A 320 -2.40 -4.40 9.81
N TYR A 321 -1.38 -4.25 8.96
CA TYR A 321 -0.96 -5.25 7.98
C TYR A 321 0.21 -6.06 8.55
N GLY A 322 0.06 -7.38 8.62
CA GLY A 322 1.16 -8.32 8.92
C GLY A 322 1.61 -9.04 7.66
N GLY A 323 2.80 -9.65 7.67
CA GLY A 323 3.31 -10.44 6.55
C GLY A 323 4.19 -9.68 5.56
N ALA A 324 4.26 -8.34 5.64
CA ALA A 324 5.18 -7.53 4.84
C ALA A 324 6.55 -7.43 5.53
N SER A 325 7.64 -7.60 4.76
CA SER A 325 9.01 -7.35 5.26
C SER A 325 9.67 -6.10 4.66
N ALA A 326 9.44 -5.77 3.39
CA ALA A 326 10.11 -4.66 2.69
C ALA A 326 9.22 -3.43 2.47
N GLY A 327 7.93 -3.60 2.18
CA GLY A 327 7.03 -2.49 1.89
C GLY A 327 5.56 -2.88 1.78
N LEU A 328 4.71 -1.91 1.45
CA LEU A 328 3.28 -2.10 1.20
C LEU A 328 2.81 -1.19 0.06
N ILE A 329 2.00 -1.76 -0.84
CA ILE A 329 1.28 -1.08 -1.92
C ILE A 329 -0.21 -1.25 -1.62
N SER A 330 -0.89 -0.17 -1.22
CA SER A 330 -2.30 -0.19 -0.82
C SER A 330 -3.15 0.61 -1.80
N LEU A 331 -3.90 -0.08 -2.66
CA LEU A 331 -4.86 0.52 -3.57
C LEU A 331 -6.23 0.64 -2.88
N ALA A 332 -6.96 1.71 -3.18
CA ALA A 332 -8.36 1.87 -2.80
C ALA A 332 -9.23 2.17 -4.01
N SER A 333 -10.40 1.55 -4.05
CA SER A 333 -11.46 1.84 -5.02
C SER A 333 -11.92 3.30 -4.91
N ARG A 334 -12.38 3.87 -6.03
CA ARG A 334 -13.12 5.14 -6.03
C ARG A 334 -14.37 5.03 -5.16
N ASN A 335 -14.35 5.71 -4.01
CA ASN A 335 -15.31 5.52 -2.93
C ASN A 335 -16.10 6.79 -2.59
N GLU A 336 -15.77 7.91 -3.20
CA GLU A 336 -16.51 9.16 -3.14
C GLU A 336 -17.93 8.98 -3.71
N ILE A 337 -18.97 9.47 -3.02
CA ILE A 337 -20.35 9.36 -3.53
C ILE A 337 -20.60 10.51 -4.52
N ASP A 338 -20.50 10.18 -5.81
CA ASP A 338 -20.68 11.16 -6.89
C ASP A 338 -22.11 11.74 -6.91
N GLN A 339 -22.26 12.96 -7.39
CA GLN A 339 -23.57 13.59 -7.52
C GLN A 339 -24.36 13.15 -8.77
N THR A 340 -23.67 12.56 -9.74
CA THR A 340 -24.18 12.19 -11.07
C THR A 340 -23.66 10.80 -11.45
N LEU A 341 -24.25 10.23 -12.51
CA LEU A 341 -23.61 9.15 -13.26
C LEU A 341 -22.25 9.64 -13.78
N ASN A 342 -21.25 8.76 -13.73
CA ASN A 342 -19.99 8.88 -14.47
C ASN A 342 -19.80 7.58 -15.26
N ALA A 343 -19.52 7.68 -16.56
CA ALA A 343 -19.15 6.51 -17.37
C ALA A 343 -17.88 6.79 -18.18
N GLU A 344 -17.03 5.78 -18.34
CA GLU A 344 -15.82 5.86 -19.14
C GLU A 344 -15.69 4.63 -20.04
N LEU A 345 -15.21 4.84 -21.27
CA LEU A 345 -14.86 3.79 -22.23
C LEU A 345 -13.46 4.07 -22.74
N SER A 346 -12.60 3.05 -22.76
CA SER A 346 -11.20 3.15 -23.14
C SER A 346 -10.82 2.01 -24.09
N LEU A 347 -9.89 2.32 -25.02
CA LEU A 347 -9.25 1.36 -25.90
C LEU A 347 -7.78 1.78 -26.07
N ASN A 348 -6.85 0.87 -25.88
CA ASN A 348 -5.45 1.01 -26.29
C ASN A 348 -5.04 -0.16 -27.18
N MET A 349 -3.81 -0.20 -27.70
CA MET A 349 -3.36 -1.26 -28.62
C MET A 349 -3.38 -2.69 -28.05
N THR A 350 -3.61 -2.88 -26.75
CA THR A 350 -3.64 -4.22 -26.11
C THR A 350 -5.01 -4.62 -25.55
N HIS A 351 -5.85 -3.66 -25.17
CA HIS A 351 -7.10 -3.95 -24.49
C HIS A 351 -8.13 -2.82 -24.62
N GLY A 352 -9.38 -3.16 -24.31
CA GLY A 352 -10.44 -2.18 -24.05
C GLY A 352 -11.01 -2.35 -22.65
N ASP A 353 -11.40 -1.24 -22.03
CA ASP A 353 -12.10 -1.23 -20.75
C ASP A 353 -13.33 -0.32 -20.76
N ALA A 354 -14.25 -0.63 -19.85
CA ALA A 354 -15.46 0.11 -19.58
C ALA A 354 -15.63 0.30 -18.08
N PHE A 355 -16.07 1.48 -17.67
CA PHE A 355 -16.30 1.87 -16.29
C PHE A 355 -17.64 2.61 -16.19
N ILE A 356 -18.38 2.35 -15.11
CA ILE A 356 -19.61 3.06 -14.77
C ILE A 356 -19.72 3.20 -13.25
N LYS A 357 -20.08 4.40 -12.77
CA LYS A 357 -20.30 4.70 -11.35
C LYS A 357 -21.52 5.59 -11.22
N THR A 358 -22.48 5.18 -10.39
CA THR A 358 -23.75 5.89 -10.20
C THR A 358 -24.13 5.99 -8.72
N PRO A 359 -24.63 7.15 -8.25
CA PRO A 359 -25.24 7.24 -6.94
C PRO A 359 -26.59 6.52 -6.87
N PHE A 360 -27.02 6.19 -5.65
CA PHE A 360 -28.35 5.66 -5.33
C PHE A 360 -28.89 6.24 -4.01
N LEU A 361 -30.16 5.96 -3.68
CA LEU A 361 -30.86 6.36 -2.45
C LEU A 361 -30.59 7.83 -2.03
N GLY A 362 -30.82 8.78 -2.95
CA GLY A 362 -30.69 10.21 -2.65
C GLY A 362 -29.26 10.66 -2.32
N LYS A 363 -28.25 10.09 -3.00
CA LYS A 363 -26.81 10.37 -2.79
C LYS A 363 -26.28 9.89 -1.42
N LYS A 364 -26.91 8.87 -0.83
CA LYS A 364 -26.39 8.16 0.36
C LYS A 364 -25.52 6.95 0.04
N GLY A 365 -25.27 6.66 -1.23
CA GLY A 365 -24.38 5.59 -1.65
C GLY A 365 -24.11 5.63 -3.13
N SER A 366 -23.11 4.86 -3.57
CA SER A 366 -22.71 4.73 -4.97
C SER A 366 -22.37 3.28 -5.30
N VAL A 367 -22.77 2.83 -6.49
CA VAL A 367 -22.34 1.55 -7.07
C VAL A 367 -21.46 1.82 -8.28
N MET A 368 -20.37 1.05 -8.38
CA MET A 368 -19.33 1.15 -9.39
C MET A 368 -19.11 -0.24 -10.00
N PHE A 369 -18.99 -0.30 -11.32
CA PHE A 369 -18.61 -1.49 -12.06
C PHE A 369 -17.58 -1.09 -13.12
N ALA A 370 -16.53 -1.91 -13.27
CA ALA A 370 -15.57 -1.79 -14.35
C ALA A 370 -15.21 -3.18 -14.89
N ALA A 371 -14.96 -3.26 -16.19
CA ALA A 371 -14.54 -4.49 -16.85
C ALA A 371 -13.53 -4.18 -17.95
N ARG A 372 -12.57 -5.08 -18.16
CA ARG A 372 -11.50 -4.95 -19.17
C ARG A 372 -11.24 -6.29 -19.85
N ARG A 373 -10.85 -6.28 -21.12
CA ARG A 373 -10.45 -7.50 -21.86
C ARG A 373 -9.40 -7.16 -22.92
N SER A 374 -8.44 -8.07 -23.13
CA SER A 374 -7.64 -8.10 -24.36
C SER A 374 -8.52 -8.37 -25.59
N TYR A 375 -8.06 -7.90 -26.75
CA TYR A 375 -8.67 -8.21 -28.05
C TYR A 375 -7.63 -8.70 -29.09
N ASN A 376 -6.38 -8.93 -28.64
CA ASN A 376 -5.28 -9.29 -29.54
C ASN A 376 -5.35 -10.75 -30.04
N ASP A 377 -6.21 -11.58 -29.45
CA ASP A 377 -6.72 -12.83 -30.04
C ASP A 377 -7.34 -12.62 -31.43
N ALA A 378 -7.98 -11.46 -31.65
CA ALA A 378 -8.56 -11.08 -32.93
C ALA A 378 -7.70 -10.09 -33.74
N ILE A 379 -7.00 -9.16 -33.07
CA ILE A 379 -6.23 -8.08 -33.73
C ILE A 379 -4.86 -7.91 -33.06
N PRO A 380 -3.82 -8.60 -33.55
CA PRO A 380 -2.44 -8.35 -33.16
C PRO A 380 -2.02 -6.90 -33.48
N THR A 381 -1.30 -6.27 -32.56
CA THR A 381 -0.81 -4.89 -32.69
C THR A 381 0.70 -4.82 -32.45
N TRP A 382 1.32 -3.68 -32.76
CA TRP A 382 2.75 -3.48 -32.47
C TRP A 382 3.08 -3.61 -30.98
N THR A 383 2.25 -3.06 -30.08
CA THR A 383 2.45 -3.19 -28.63
C THR A 383 2.32 -4.65 -28.17
N TYR A 384 1.33 -5.37 -28.68
CA TYR A 384 1.14 -6.79 -28.39
C TYR A 384 2.33 -7.64 -28.85
N ASN A 385 2.80 -7.42 -30.08
CA ASN A 385 3.96 -8.14 -30.63
C ASN A 385 5.23 -7.85 -29.82
N ALA A 386 5.49 -6.58 -29.47
CA ALA A 386 6.64 -6.21 -28.64
C ALA A 386 6.59 -6.85 -27.24
N TYR A 387 5.40 -6.99 -26.65
CA TYR A 387 5.22 -7.74 -25.40
C TYR A 387 5.48 -9.25 -25.60
N GLY A 388 5.07 -9.83 -26.73
CA GLY A 388 5.44 -11.20 -27.10
C GLY A 388 6.96 -11.40 -27.23
N GLU A 389 7.65 -10.50 -27.94
CA GLU A 389 9.11 -10.51 -28.11
C GLU A 389 9.85 -10.43 -26.77
N LYS A 390 9.44 -9.54 -25.86
CA LYS A 390 10.06 -9.42 -24.51
C LYS A 390 9.98 -10.73 -23.71
N LEU A 391 8.87 -11.47 -23.86
CA LEU A 391 8.58 -12.66 -23.07
C LEU A 391 9.28 -13.89 -23.65
N PHE A 392 9.12 -14.13 -24.94
CA PHE A 392 9.49 -15.38 -25.61
C PHE A 392 10.73 -15.24 -26.50
N GLY A 393 10.95 -14.05 -27.06
CA GLY A 393 12.11 -13.74 -27.90
C GLY A 393 13.44 -13.92 -27.18
N ARG A 394 14.40 -14.49 -27.89
CA ARG A 394 15.73 -14.83 -27.38
C ARG A 394 16.74 -14.90 -28.52
N GLU A 395 17.99 -14.50 -28.26
CA GLU A 395 19.12 -14.87 -29.11
C GLU A 395 19.81 -16.10 -28.54
N ILE A 396 19.99 -17.14 -29.37
CA ILE A 396 20.90 -18.24 -29.08
C ILE A 396 22.18 -18.00 -29.90
N ARG A 397 23.33 -17.97 -29.21
CA ARG A 397 24.65 -17.77 -29.82
C ARG A 397 25.57 -18.95 -29.52
N ASP A 398 26.14 -19.55 -30.56
CA ASP A 398 27.12 -20.63 -30.44
C ASP A 398 28.55 -20.11 -30.13
N PRO A 399 29.53 -20.98 -29.81
CA PRO A 399 30.92 -20.56 -29.60
C PRO A 399 31.61 -19.91 -30.82
N GLN A 400 31.07 -20.12 -32.02
CA GLN A 400 31.56 -19.52 -33.27
C GLN A 400 30.98 -18.11 -33.49
N GLY A 401 30.02 -17.69 -32.67
CA GLY A 401 29.37 -16.39 -32.70
C GLY A 401 28.18 -16.29 -33.65
N ILE A 402 27.73 -17.41 -34.25
CA ILE A 402 26.55 -17.49 -35.09
C ILE A 402 25.32 -17.28 -34.21
N VAL A 403 24.36 -16.48 -34.70
CA VAL A 403 23.08 -16.23 -34.04
C VAL A 403 21.99 -17.02 -34.74
N TYR A 404 21.13 -17.66 -33.96
CA TYR A 404 19.98 -18.43 -34.45
C TYR A 404 18.68 -17.75 -34.01
N GLU A 405 17.71 -17.74 -34.92
CA GLU A 405 16.36 -17.23 -34.71
C GLU A 405 15.37 -18.41 -34.90
N SER A 406 14.38 -18.50 -34.02
CA SER A 406 13.36 -19.56 -34.02
C SER A 406 12.01 -18.98 -34.42
N GLU A 407 11.22 -19.70 -35.22
CA GLU A 407 9.85 -19.30 -35.53
C GLU A 407 8.91 -19.65 -34.36
N TYR A 408 8.14 -18.67 -33.89
CA TYR A 408 7.21 -18.87 -32.79
C TYR A 408 5.87 -18.15 -32.98
N SER A 409 4.87 -18.61 -32.23
CA SER A 409 3.51 -18.08 -32.22
C SER A 409 3.02 -17.92 -30.77
N ASN A 410 2.32 -16.82 -30.52
CA ASN A 410 1.86 -16.41 -29.20
C ASN A 410 0.37 -16.05 -29.25
N ASP A 411 -0.41 -16.62 -28.34
CA ASP A 411 -1.79 -16.26 -28.05
C ASP A 411 -1.87 -15.84 -26.58
N LEU A 412 -1.94 -14.53 -26.32
CA LEU A 412 -1.94 -13.96 -24.96
C LEU A 412 -3.28 -13.25 -24.69
N ASN A 413 -4.05 -13.74 -23.71
CA ASN A 413 -5.37 -13.18 -23.39
C ASN A 413 -5.57 -12.88 -21.91
N PHE A 414 -6.33 -11.83 -21.61
CA PHE A 414 -6.73 -11.51 -20.24
C PHE A 414 -8.11 -10.85 -20.14
N SER A 415 -8.70 -10.92 -18.94
CA SER A 415 -9.95 -10.23 -18.62
C SER A 415 -10.02 -9.86 -17.14
N ASP A 416 -10.48 -8.65 -16.85
CA ASP A 416 -10.66 -8.14 -15.48
C ASP A 416 -12.09 -7.66 -15.23
N LEU A 417 -12.49 -7.73 -13.97
CA LEU A 417 -13.76 -7.22 -13.46
C LEU A 417 -13.53 -6.60 -12.08
N ASN A 418 -14.08 -5.42 -11.86
CA ASN A 418 -14.05 -4.71 -10.60
C ASN A 418 -15.46 -4.21 -10.25
N PHE A 419 -15.90 -4.45 -9.02
CA PHE A 419 -17.17 -3.97 -8.48
C PHE A 419 -16.91 -3.31 -7.13
N HIS A 420 -17.50 -2.16 -6.90
CA HIS A 420 -17.49 -1.49 -5.61
C HIS A 420 -18.86 -0.92 -5.27
N TRP A 421 -19.28 -1.09 -4.03
CA TRP A 421 -20.51 -0.54 -3.49
C TRP A 421 -20.16 0.20 -2.19
N ASN A 422 -20.47 1.48 -2.12
CA ASN A 422 -20.36 2.29 -0.90
C ASN A 422 -21.75 2.74 -0.46
N TYR A 423 -22.04 2.65 0.83
CA TYR A 423 -23.28 3.10 1.44
C TYR A 423 -23.01 3.80 2.78
N GLU A 424 -23.48 5.04 2.87
CA GLU A 424 -23.31 5.94 4.00
C GLU A 424 -24.71 6.36 4.49
N PRO A 425 -25.40 5.51 5.28
CA PRO A 425 -26.76 5.78 5.75
C PRO A 425 -26.83 7.03 6.64
N THR A 426 -25.74 7.34 7.34
CA THR A 426 -25.53 8.51 8.22
C THR A 426 -24.07 8.97 8.15
N ASP A 427 -23.80 10.22 8.51
CA ASP A 427 -22.45 10.84 8.60
C ASP A 427 -21.54 10.24 9.69
N LYS A 428 -21.97 9.11 10.28
CA LYS A 428 -21.23 8.32 11.25
C LYS A 428 -21.01 6.87 10.81
N THR A 429 -21.60 6.43 9.71
CA THR A 429 -21.61 5.01 9.30
C THR A 429 -21.26 4.91 7.83
N SER A 430 -20.23 4.14 7.51
CA SER A 430 -19.89 3.77 6.12
C SER A 430 -19.81 2.25 6.02
N ILE A 431 -20.46 1.68 5.02
CA ILE A 431 -20.42 0.26 4.68
C ILE A 431 -19.94 0.16 3.24
N LYS A 432 -18.87 -0.59 3.00
CA LYS A 432 -18.28 -0.79 1.69
C LYS A 432 -18.19 -2.27 1.37
N LEU A 433 -18.49 -2.62 0.13
CA LEU A 433 -18.28 -3.95 -0.42
C LEU A 433 -17.48 -3.82 -1.72
N GLY A 434 -16.44 -4.64 -1.86
CA GLY A 434 -15.60 -4.74 -3.06
C GLY A 434 -15.59 -6.16 -3.60
N TYR A 435 -15.51 -6.30 -4.91
CA TYR A 435 -15.13 -7.54 -5.58
C TYR A 435 -14.19 -7.23 -6.75
N ILE A 436 -13.10 -7.99 -6.85
CA ILE A 436 -12.15 -7.92 -7.96
C ILE A 436 -11.93 -9.32 -8.52
N ARG A 437 -11.77 -9.43 -9.84
CA ARG A 437 -11.38 -10.68 -10.51
C ARG A 437 -10.51 -10.36 -11.70
N ASN A 438 -9.35 -11.01 -11.76
CA ASN A 438 -8.38 -10.92 -12.85
C ASN A 438 -8.15 -12.33 -13.40
N ARG A 439 -8.11 -12.50 -14.72
CA ARG A 439 -7.73 -13.77 -15.37
C ARG A 439 -6.75 -13.48 -16.49
N SER A 440 -5.64 -14.22 -16.51
CA SER A 440 -4.68 -14.24 -17.61
C SER A 440 -4.58 -15.67 -18.15
N GLN A 441 -4.40 -15.81 -19.46
CA GLN A 441 -4.06 -17.07 -20.11
C GLN A 441 -3.06 -16.77 -21.23
N PHE A 442 -2.07 -17.62 -21.42
CA PHE A 442 -1.35 -17.64 -22.69
C PHE A 442 -1.05 -19.04 -23.18
N ASN A 443 -0.89 -19.13 -24.49
CA ASN A 443 -0.34 -20.29 -25.20
C ASN A 443 0.83 -19.80 -26.06
N HIS A 444 1.97 -20.48 -25.98
CA HIS A 444 3.15 -20.20 -26.81
C HIS A 444 3.59 -21.50 -27.49
N ARG A 445 3.98 -21.40 -28.76
CA ARG A 445 4.55 -22.51 -29.55
C ARG A 445 5.74 -22.01 -30.35
N GLU A 446 6.87 -22.68 -30.23
CA GLU A 446 8.13 -22.37 -30.92
C GLU A 446 8.63 -23.62 -31.64
N ASN A 447 8.95 -23.50 -32.93
CA ASN A 447 9.56 -24.57 -33.73
C ASN A 447 11.01 -24.18 -34.02
N ASP A 448 11.96 -24.86 -33.38
CA ASP A 448 13.37 -24.75 -33.74
C ASP A 448 13.72 -25.81 -34.79
N LEU A 449 13.85 -25.36 -36.04
CA LEU A 449 14.17 -26.23 -37.18
C LEU A 449 15.62 -26.76 -37.16
N ARG A 450 16.53 -26.14 -36.39
CA ARG A 450 17.93 -26.59 -36.26
C ARG A 450 18.05 -27.64 -35.16
N GLU A 451 17.54 -27.35 -33.97
CA GLU A 451 17.55 -28.27 -32.84
C GLU A 451 16.53 -29.41 -33.00
N ARG A 452 15.63 -29.30 -34.00
CA ARG A 452 14.46 -30.18 -34.22
C ARG A 452 13.55 -30.22 -33.00
N GLN A 453 13.39 -29.08 -32.35
CA GLN A 453 12.59 -28.93 -31.14
C GLN A 453 11.25 -28.28 -31.45
N ASN A 454 10.20 -28.77 -30.78
CA ASN A 454 8.91 -28.12 -30.72
C ASN A 454 8.57 -27.86 -29.26
N ILE A 455 8.63 -26.59 -28.87
CA ILE A 455 8.34 -26.12 -27.52
C ILE A 455 6.88 -25.69 -27.48
N VAL A 456 6.11 -26.27 -26.57
CA VAL A 456 4.73 -25.87 -26.27
C VAL A 456 4.68 -25.40 -24.82
N GLN A 457 4.08 -24.23 -24.59
CA GLN A 457 3.87 -23.66 -23.26
C GLN A 457 2.41 -23.22 -23.12
N SER A 458 1.81 -23.56 -21.99
CA SER A 458 0.48 -23.12 -21.57
C SER A 458 0.58 -22.54 -20.16
N HIS A 459 -0.21 -21.51 -19.89
CA HIS A 459 -0.26 -20.91 -18.56
C HIS A 459 -1.60 -20.26 -18.33
N GLN A 460 -2.10 -20.39 -17.12
CA GLN A 460 -3.34 -19.79 -16.68
C GLN A 460 -3.18 -19.23 -15.28
N ILE A 461 -3.60 -17.98 -15.10
CA ILE A 461 -3.73 -17.35 -13.79
C ILE A 461 -5.19 -16.96 -13.59
N LYS A 462 -5.73 -17.31 -12.44
CA LYS A 462 -7.02 -16.84 -11.93
C LYS A 462 -6.73 -16.16 -10.59
N SER A 463 -7.22 -14.95 -10.41
CA SER A 463 -7.22 -14.29 -9.11
C SER A 463 -8.58 -13.65 -8.88
N SER A 464 -9.17 -13.86 -7.72
CA SER A 464 -10.39 -13.19 -7.30
C SER A 464 -10.34 -12.83 -5.83
N GLY A 465 -11.11 -11.83 -5.44
CA GLY A 465 -11.27 -11.53 -4.04
C GLY A 465 -12.41 -10.57 -3.77
N ALA A 466 -12.94 -10.65 -2.56
CA ALA A 466 -14.04 -9.83 -2.09
C ALA A 466 -13.68 -9.22 -0.73
N ASP A 467 -14.08 -7.98 -0.48
CA ASP A 467 -14.04 -7.39 0.84
C ASP A 467 -15.39 -6.80 1.25
N ILE A 468 -15.69 -6.86 2.53
CA ILE A 468 -16.71 -6.05 3.18
C ILE A 468 -16.07 -5.32 4.34
N SER A 469 -16.33 -4.02 4.45
CA SER A 469 -15.89 -3.21 5.58
C SER A 469 -17.01 -2.32 6.11
N TRP A 470 -17.05 -2.19 7.44
CA TRP A 470 -17.97 -1.34 8.17
C TRP A 470 -17.16 -0.43 9.09
N ILE A 471 -17.35 0.88 8.93
CA ILE A 471 -16.73 1.91 9.75
C ILE A 471 -17.85 2.66 10.48
N GLN A 472 -17.72 2.73 11.81
CA GLN A 472 -18.65 3.43 12.68
C GLN A 472 -17.92 4.48 13.53
N ARG A 473 -18.25 5.76 13.32
CA ARG A 473 -17.89 6.86 14.21
C ARG A 473 -18.80 6.80 15.43
N LEU A 474 -18.21 6.49 16.59
CA LEU A 474 -18.91 6.38 17.88
C LEU A 474 -19.07 7.76 18.50
N THR A 475 -17.99 8.55 18.49
CA THR A 475 -17.95 9.97 18.88
C THR A 475 -17.06 10.71 17.87
N ASP A 476 -16.95 12.04 17.96
CA ASP A 476 -16.03 12.81 17.11
C ASP A 476 -14.54 12.43 17.33
N LYS A 477 -14.24 11.72 18.43
CA LYS A 477 -12.89 11.31 18.83
C LYS A 477 -12.70 9.79 18.86
N GLN A 478 -13.70 9.00 18.45
CA GLN A 478 -13.64 7.53 18.45
C GLN A 478 -14.29 6.91 17.23
N SER A 479 -13.58 5.98 16.58
CA SER A 479 -14.10 5.17 15.48
C SER A 479 -13.78 3.69 15.64
N LEU A 480 -14.74 2.86 15.26
CA LEU A 480 -14.63 1.42 15.12
C LEU A 480 -14.57 1.08 13.63
N SER A 481 -13.71 0.14 13.25
CA SER A 481 -13.64 -0.41 11.89
C SER A 481 -13.56 -1.92 11.96
N VAL A 482 -14.46 -2.59 11.23
CA VAL A 482 -14.52 -4.04 11.05
C VAL A 482 -14.38 -4.33 9.55
N SER A 483 -13.58 -5.31 9.17
CA SER A 483 -13.54 -5.79 7.79
C SER A 483 -13.36 -7.30 7.73
N ALA A 484 -13.96 -7.91 6.72
CA ALA A 484 -13.70 -9.28 6.29
C ALA A 484 -13.29 -9.25 4.82
N ALA A 485 -12.27 -10.01 4.44
CA ALA A 485 -11.84 -10.15 3.07
C ALA A 485 -11.53 -11.62 2.76
N TYR A 486 -11.83 -12.04 1.53
CA TYR A 486 -11.45 -13.33 0.99
C TYR A 486 -10.65 -13.12 -0.29
N SER A 487 -9.57 -13.87 -0.45
CA SER A 487 -8.72 -13.89 -1.65
C SER A 487 -8.51 -15.33 -2.10
N ASP A 488 -8.59 -15.53 -3.40
CA ASP A 488 -8.43 -16.79 -4.11
C ASP A 488 -7.48 -16.53 -5.29
N TYR A 489 -6.40 -17.28 -5.36
CA TYR A 489 -5.42 -17.22 -6.43
C TYR A 489 -5.04 -18.63 -6.84
N GLY A 490 -5.05 -18.90 -8.14
CA GLY A 490 -4.58 -20.14 -8.73
C GLY A 490 -3.76 -19.85 -9.97
N MET A 491 -2.58 -20.47 -10.04
CA MET A 491 -1.69 -20.47 -11.20
C MET A 491 -1.44 -21.90 -11.65
N GLU A 492 -1.53 -22.14 -12.95
CA GLU A 492 -1.27 -23.41 -13.64
C GLU A 492 -0.28 -23.11 -14.79
N TYR A 493 0.82 -23.86 -14.89
CA TYR A 493 1.84 -23.74 -15.93
C TYR A 493 2.25 -25.11 -16.47
N ASP A 494 2.16 -25.28 -17.79
CA ASP A 494 2.60 -26.47 -18.50
C ASP A 494 3.67 -26.11 -19.54
N TYR A 495 4.71 -26.93 -19.61
CA TYR A 495 5.78 -26.87 -20.60
C TYR A 495 6.05 -28.26 -21.17
N THR A 496 6.31 -28.32 -22.48
CA THR A 496 6.84 -29.50 -23.14
C THR A 496 7.83 -29.10 -24.22
N ASN A 497 8.99 -29.76 -24.25
CA ASN A 497 9.96 -29.68 -25.33
C ASN A 497 10.06 -31.04 -26.03
N LEU A 498 9.46 -31.13 -27.21
CA LEU A 498 9.51 -32.34 -28.04
C LEU A 498 10.79 -32.31 -28.88
N ARG A 499 11.72 -33.25 -28.66
CA ARG A 499 12.98 -33.31 -29.41
C ARG A 499 12.93 -34.39 -30.49
N ASN A 500 13.06 -33.99 -31.76
CA ASN A 500 13.25 -34.87 -32.92
C ASN A 500 12.18 -35.99 -33.06
N PRO A 501 10.96 -35.69 -33.57
CA PRO A 501 9.73 -36.50 -33.43
C PRO A 501 9.69 -37.86 -34.19
N THR A 502 10.83 -38.35 -34.65
CA THR A 502 11.00 -39.67 -35.27
C THR A 502 11.71 -40.68 -34.37
N ILE A 503 12.22 -40.26 -33.21
CA ILE A 503 12.79 -41.12 -32.17
C ILE A 503 11.79 -41.11 -31.01
N ASP A 504 11.44 -42.30 -30.52
CA ASP A 504 10.32 -42.49 -29.58
C ASP A 504 10.67 -41.97 -28.18
N SER A 505 9.93 -40.96 -27.68
CA SER A 505 9.80 -40.55 -26.26
C SER A 505 10.89 -39.71 -25.54
N ASP A 506 11.74 -38.95 -26.22
CA ASP A 506 12.73 -38.06 -25.58
C ASP A 506 12.24 -36.59 -25.40
N ASP A 507 11.31 -36.35 -24.45
CA ASP A 507 10.74 -35.02 -24.16
C ASP A 507 11.24 -34.44 -22.82
N ASP A 508 11.46 -33.11 -22.73
CA ASP A 508 11.45 -32.42 -21.42
C ASP A 508 10.02 -31.95 -21.11
N LYS A 509 9.55 -32.14 -19.88
CA LYS A 509 8.21 -31.67 -19.42
C LYS A 509 8.29 -30.97 -18.09
N GLN A 510 7.45 -29.96 -17.88
CA GLN A 510 7.29 -29.33 -16.57
C GLN A 510 5.84 -28.92 -16.35
N GLU A 511 5.26 -29.42 -15.26
CA GLU A 511 3.92 -29.07 -14.76
C GLU A 511 4.11 -28.33 -13.43
N ARG A 512 3.46 -27.17 -13.28
CA ARG A 512 3.56 -26.39 -12.05
C ARG A 512 2.20 -25.82 -11.69
N SER A 513 1.87 -25.82 -10.41
CA SER A 513 0.72 -25.07 -9.91
C SER A 513 0.99 -24.40 -8.57
N ASN A 514 0.27 -23.33 -8.30
CA ASN A 514 0.23 -22.69 -7.00
C ASN A 514 -1.15 -22.10 -6.72
N ASP A 515 -1.85 -22.69 -5.74
CA ASP A 515 -3.16 -22.24 -5.26
C ASP A 515 -3.02 -21.62 -3.87
N ILE A 516 -3.72 -20.52 -3.62
CA ILE A 516 -3.78 -19.79 -2.35
C ILE A 516 -5.22 -19.39 -2.09
N GLU A 517 -5.80 -19.94 -1.03
CA GLU A 517 -7.01 -19.41 -0.40
C GLU A 517 -6.61 -18.65 0.87
N ASN A 518 -7.14 -17.43 1.05
CA ASN A 518 -6.96 -16.65 2.27
C ASN A 518 -8.27 -15.99 2.71
N LEU A 519 -8.63 -16.20 3.98
CA LEU A 519 -9.69 -15.47 4.68
C LEU A 519 -9.07 -14.55 5.74
N GLU A 520 -9.26 -13.24 5.59
CA GLU A 520 -8.83 -12.24 6.57
C GLU A 520 -10.04 -11.64 7.32
N LEU A 521 -9.95 -11.58 8.64
CA LEU A 521 -10.83 -10.78 9.50
C LEU A 521 -10.02 -9.75 10.26
N ARG A 522 -10.49 -8.50 10.30
CA ARG A 522 -9.80 -7.39 10.99
C ARG A 522 -10.79 -6.55 11.80
N LEU A 523 -10.43 -6.28 13.04
CA LEU A 523 -11.13 -5.39 13.96
C LEU A 523 -10.15 -4.31 14.42
N SER A 524 -10.55 -3.04 14.41
CA SER A 524 -9.73 -1.97 14.98
C SER A 524 -10.58 -0.85 15.58
N HIS A 525 -10.08 -0.27 16.66
CA HIS A 525 -10.64 0.88 17.34
C HIS A 525 -9.60 2.00 17.36
N THR A 526 -10.01 3.22 17.02
CA THR A 526 -9.17 4.42 17.03
C THR A 526 -9.74 5.43 18.03
N SER A 527 -8.91 5.90 18.96
CA SER A 527 -9.20 7.00 19.88
C SER A 527 -8.30 8.20 19.60
N ILE A 528 -8.85 9.41 19.70
CA ILE A 528 -8.12 10.68 19.65
C ILE A 528 -8.22 11.38 21.01
N TYR A 529 -7.07 11.62 21.65
CA TYR A 529 -6.98 12.28 22.96
C TYR A 529 -6.40 13.68 22.80
N LYS A 530 -7.13 14.68 23.33
CA LYS A 530 -6.77 16.12 23.29
C LYS A 530 -6.40 16.66 21.89
N GLU A 531 -6.88 16.03 20.81
CA GLU A 531 -6.59 16.38 19.40
C GLU A 531 -5.09 16.33 19.00
N LEU A 532 -4.22 15.82 19.90
CA LEU A 532 -2.77 15.76 19.73
C LEU A 532 -2.22 14.32 19.73
N HIS A 533 -2.95 13.38 20.31
CA HIS A 533 -2.53 11.98 20.41
C HIS A 533 -3.58 11.07 19.79
N LYS A 534 -3.15 10.10 18.98
CA LYS A 534 -4.03 9.10 18.35
C LYS A 534 -3.54 7.71 18.75
N LEU A 535 -4.44 6.91 19.27
CA LEU A 535 -4.21 5.51 19.64
C LEU A 535 -5.12 4.64 18.77
N THR A 536 -4.50 3.80 17.94
CA THR A 536 -5.20 2.76 17.17
C THR A 536 -4.83 1.42 17.77
N ILE A 537 -5.80 0.57 18.08
CA ILE A 537 -5.54 -0.80 18.52
C ILE A 537 -6.47 -1.74 17.77
N GLY A 538 -6.00 -2.94 17.44
CA GLY A 538 -6.81 -3.91 16.73
C GLY A 538 -6.34 -5.34 16.83
N TYR A 539 -7.15 -6.20 16.21
CA TYR A 539 -6.96 -7.63 16.10
C TYR A 539 -7.10 -8.03 14.63
N GLN A 540 -6.27 -8.98 14.18
CA GLN A 540 -6.35 -9.59 12.86
C GLN A 540 -6.34 -11.11 13.02
N PHE A 541 -7.18 -11.78 12.26
CA PHE A 541 -7.17 -13.21 12.03
C PHE A 541 -6.97 -13.44 10.53
N ASN A 542 -6.11 -14.40 10.19
CA ASN A 542 -5.89 -14.85 8.83
C ASN A 542 -5.89 -16.39 8.81
N GLU A 543 -6.70 -16.99 7.96
CA GLU A 543 -6.62 -18.41 7.61
C GLU A 543 -5.94 -18.52 6.23
N PHE A 544 -4.98 -19.42 6.08
CA PHE A 544 -4.31 -19.72 4.82
C PHE A 544 -4.45 -21.20 4.47
N LYS A 545 -4.70 -21.48 3.19
CA LYS A 545 -4.52 -22.80 2.58
C LYS A 545 -3.75 -22.60 1.28
N ILE A 546 -2.59 -23.23 1.19
CA ILE A 546 -1.68 -23.10 0.07
C ILE A 546 -1.35 -24.49 -0.45
N LYS A 547 -1.41 -24.64 -1.76
CA LYS A 547 -0.91 -25.82 -2.48
C LYS A 547 0.13 -25.36 -3.48
N ASN A 548 1.23 -26.07 -3.53
CA ASN A 548 2.32 -25.81 -4.45
C ASN A 548 2.75 -27.15 -5.05
N LEU A 549 2.74 -27.23 -6.38
CA LEU A 549 3.21 -28.39 -7.14
C LEU A 549 4.26 -27.92 -8.14
N ILE A 550 5.39 -28.61 -8.21
CA ILE A 550 6.37 -28.48 -9.27
C ILE A 550 6.83 -29.89 -9.65
N ASN A 551 6.37 -30.38 -10.79
CA ASN A 551 6.84 -31.60 -11.42
C ASN A 551 7.72 -31.25 -12.62
N THR A 552 8.85 -31.93 -12.81
CA THR A 552 9.80 -31.69 -13.90
C THR A 552 10.40 -33.02 -14.34
N GLU A 553 10.22 -33.35 -15.63
CA GLU A 553 10.82 -34.48 -16.34
C GLU A 553 11.88 -33.90 -17.28
N ASN A 554 13.12 -34.37 -17.21
CA ASN A 554 14.25 -33.75 -17.92
C ASN A 554 15.14 -34.81 -18.57
N PHE A 555 15.30 -34.76 -19.90
CA PHE A 555 16.05 -35.79 -20.65
C PHE A 555 17.49 -36.00 -20.15
N PHE A 556 18.20 -34.91 -19.83
CA PHE A 556 19.59 -34.99 -19.38
C PHE A 556 19.76 -35.16 -17.87
N GLU A 557 18.74 -34.90 -17.05
CA GLU A 557 18.85 -34.80 -15.59
C GLU A 557 18.18 -35.98 -14.87
N GLN A 558 17.43 -35.73 -13.80
CA GLN A 558 16.66 -36.72 -13.06
C GLN A 558 15.33 -36.07 -12.72
N ASP A 559 14.23 -36.79 -12.89
CA ASP A 559 12.90 -36.25 -12.67
C ASP A 559 12.73 -35.79 -11.22
N GLN A 560 12.03 -34.66 -11.04
CA GLN A 560 11.79 -34.03 -9.75
C GLN A 560 10.32 -33.68 -9.61
N ALA A 561 9.63 -34.38 -8.72
CA ALA A 561 8.29 -34.02 -8.26
C ALA A 561 8.38 -33.48 -6.83
N GLU A 562 7.90 -32.26 -6.64
CA GLU A 562 7.86 -31.57 -5.36
C GLU A 562 6.45 -31.03 -5.13
N GLN A 563 5.80 -31.45 -4.05
CA GLN A 563 4.50 -30.94 -3.64
C GLN A 563 4.57 -30.50 -2.18
N ILE A 564 4.21 -29.24 -1.92
CA ILE A 564 4.14 -28.65 -0.59
C ILE A 564 2.72 -28.15 -0.40
N ASN A 565 2.03 -28.67 0.61
CA ASN A 565 0.69 -28.20 0.99
C ASN A 565 0.78 -27.64 2.40
N SER A 566 0.53 -26.35 2.56
CA SER A 566 0.64 -25.67 3.86
C SER A 566 -0.67 -25.00 4.23
N GLU A 567 -1.15 -25.27 5.44
CA GLU A 567 -2.31 -24.59 6.01
C GLU A 567 -1.99 -24.03 7.40
N GLY A 568 -2.65 -22.96 7.81
CA GLY A 568 -2.44 -22.40 9.14
C GLY A 568 -3.22 -21.14 9.42
N ASN A 569 -3.59 -20.98 10.70
CA ASN A 569 -4.16 -19.73 11.18
C ASN A 569 -3.07 -18.80 11.73
N ILE A 570 -3.31 -17.51 11.57
CA ILE A 570 -2.45 -16.43 12.06
C ILE A 570 -3.31 -15.45 12.85
N HIS A 571 -3.02 -15.36 14.14
CA HIS A 571 -3.69 -14.46 15.07
C HIS A 571 -2.75 -13.31 15.41
N ALA A 572 -3.24 -12.06 15.40
CA ALA A 572 -2.42 -10.93 15.82
C ALA A 572 -3.19 -9.87 16.59
N VAL A 573 -2.50 -9.25 17.55
CA VAL A 573 -2.92 -8.01 18.21
C VAL A 573 -1.90 -6.93 17.86
N PHE A 574 -2.37 -5.77 17.42
CA PHE A 574 -1.52 -4.65 17.01
C PHE A 574 -1.97 -3.34 17.66
N SER A 575 -1.02 -2.45 17.95
CA SER A 575 -1.25 -1.12 18.49
C SER A 575 -0.34 -0.10 17.80
N ASP A 576 -0.85 1.10 17.57
CA ASP A 576 -0.18 2.24 16.94
C ASP A 576 -0.51 3.51 17.74
N LEU A 577 0.52 4.10 18.36
CA LEU A 577 0.41 5.25 19.25
C LEU A 577 1.17 6.45 18.66
N ASN A 578 0.43 7.36 18.01
CA ASN A 578 0.93 8.66 17.59
C ASN A 578 0.93 9.65 18.77
N LEU A 579 2.10 10.19 19.10
CA LEU A 579 2.32 11.20 20.12
C LEU A 579 2.89 12.48 19.50
N LYS A 580 2.09 13.55 19.43
CA LYS A 580 2.64 14.89 19.20
C LYS A 580 3.23 15.41 20.52
N LEU A 581 4.56 15.28 20.67
CA LEU A 581 5.31 15.64 21.88
C LEU A 581 5.51 17.15 22.01
N SER A 582 5.57 17.85 20.88
CA SER A 582 5.56 19.31 20.78
C SER A 582 5.02 19.73 19.41
N ALA A 583 4.91 21.03 19.13
CA ALA A 583 4.46 21.51 17.82
C ALA A 583 5.28 20.92 16.64
N PRO A 584 6.64 20.90 16.66
CA PRO A 584 7.45 20.30 15.60
C PRO A 584 7.65 18.79 15.70
N LEU A 585 7.54 18.18 16.90
CA LEU A 585 7.99 16.80 17.16
C LEU A 585 6.82 15.81 17.28
N GLU A 586 6.77 14.85 16.35
CA GLU A 586 5.88 13.69 16.36
C GLU A 586 6.70 12.41 16.57
N LEU A 587 6.30 11.60 17.55
CA LEU A 587 6.82 10.26 17.81
C LEU A 587 5.68 9.26 17.60
N VAL A 588 5.96 8.16 16.90
CA VAL A 588 5.02 7.06 16.69
C VAL A 588 5.65 5.77 17.20
N LEU A 589 4.95 5.12 18.12
CA LEU A 589 5.33 3.85 18.71
C LEU A 589 4.29 2.80 18.34
N SER A 590 4.71 1.78 17.59
CA SER A 590 3.80 0.77 17.07
C SER A 590 4.35 -0.63 17.29
N GLY A 591 3.46 -1.57 17.52
CA GLY A 591 3.86 -2.94 17.85
C GLY A 591 2.77 -3.93 17.47
N ARG A 592 3.20 -5.11 17.05
CA ARG A 592 2.31 -6.21 16.65
C ARG A 592 2.83 -7.51 17.23
N LEU A 593 2.02 -8.18 18.04
CA LEU A 593 2.26 -9.56 18.48
C LEU A 593 1.47 -10.49 17.55
N THR A 594 2.15 -11.41 16.87
CA THR A 594 1.55 -12.36 15.92
C THR A 594 1.86 -13.79 16.37
N ALA A 595 0.84 -14.63 16.51
CA ALA A 595 0.97 -16.07 16.66
C ALA A 595 0.67 -16.73 15.31
N ILE A 596 1.54 -17.64 14.88
CA ILE A 596 1.52 -18.33 13.59
C ILE A 596 1.42 -19.83 13.90
N GLU A 597 0.31 -20.47 13.55
CA GLU A 597 0.05 -21.85 13.95
C GLU A 597 0.90 -22.88 13.18
N SER A 598 1.18 -22.65 11.89
CA SER A 598 1.98 -23.56 11.03
C SER A 598 3.41 -23.80 11.54
N ILE A 599 3.99 -22.84 12.26
CA ILE A 599 5.30 -22.97 12.94
C ILE A 599 5.18 -22.94 14.47
N ASN A 600 3.96 -23.02 15.02
CA ASN A 600 3.66 -22.96 16.46
C ASN A 600 4.41 -21.84 17.21
N ARG A 601 4.58 -20.65 16.59
CA ARG A 601 5.48 -19.59 17.06
C ARG A 601 4.75 -18.28 17.27
N SER A 602 5.14 -17.55 18.32
CA SER A 602 4.72 -16.15 18.53
C SER A 602 5.89 -15.19 18.31
N VAL A 603 5.66 -14.11 17.58
CA VAL A 603 6.65 -13.10 17.20
C VAL A 603 6.15 -11.69 17.46
N PHE A 604 7.06 -10.80 17.87
CA PHE A 604 6.76 -9.40 18.12
C PHE A 604 7.48 -8.50 17.12
N SER A 605 6.70 -7.66 16.42
CA SER A 605 7.17 -6.74 15.39
C SER A 605 7.03 -5.28 15.86
N PRO A 606 8.02 -4.75 16.62
CA PRO A 606 8.06 -3.34 16.99
C PRO A 606 8.47 -2.44 15.82
N GLN A 607 7.90 -1.24 15.77
CA GLN A 607 8.25 -0.16 14.85
C GLN A 607 8.27 1.18 15.60
N ILE A 608 9.21 2.04 15.25
CA ILE A 608 9.36 3.40 15.76
C ILE A 608 9.53 4.33 14.56
N LYS A 609 8.79 5.45 14.56
CA LYS A 609 8.96 6.55 13.60
C LYS A 609 9.06 7.86 14.37
N LEU A 610 10.03 8.70 13.98
CA LEU A 610 10.24 10.03 14.53
C LEU A 610 10.22 11.06 13.40
N ASN A 611 9.36 12.06 13.56
CA ASN A 611 9.16 13.17 12.62
C ASN A 611 9.48 14.48 13.34
N TYR A 612 10.45 15.25 12.85
CA TYR A 612 10.84 16.55 13.40
C TYR A 612 10.77 17.65 12.34
N ASN A 613 9.77 18.51 12.44
CA ASN A 613 9.59 19.65 11.55
C ASN A 613 10.50 20.79 12.00
N LEU A 614 11.56 21.09 11.24
CA LEU A 614 12.40 22.26 11.50
C LEU A 614 11.64 23.56 11.19
N ASN A 615 10.78 23.51 10.18
CA ASN A 615 9.82 24.54 9.79
C ASN A 615 8.75 23.89 8.87
N GLU A 616 7.77 24.66 8.43
CA GLU A 616 6.68 24.22 7.54
C GLU A 616 7.15 23.58 6.21
N GLN A 617 8.37 23.85 5.77
CA GLN A 617 8.92 23.38 4.50
C GLN A 617 9.94 22.25 4.64
N LEU A 618 10.44 21.94 5.86
CA LEU A 618 11.51 20.97 6.08
C LEU A 618 11.23 20.08 7.29
N LEU A 619 11.00 18.80 7.00
CA LEU A 619 10.84 17.73 7.96
C LEU A 619 12.07 16.80 7.93
N PHE A 620 12.62 16.47 9.09
CA PHE A 620 13.49 15.29 9.26
C PHE A 620 12.65 14.08 9.67
N LYS A 621 12.93 12.93 9.06
CA LYS A 621 12.23 11.66 9.30
C LYS A 621 13.23 10.56 9.64
N THR A 622 12.89 9.75 10.62
CA THR A 622 13.67 8.56 11.03
C THR A 622 12.72 7.41 11.27
N THR A 623 13.05 6.21 10.77
CA THR A 623 12.28 4.98 11.06
C THR A 623 13.22 3.85 11.48
N TYR A 624 12.72 2.99 12.37
CA TYR A 624 13.32 1.72 12.72
C TYR A 624 12.21 0.68 12.91
N GLY A 625 12.41 -0.55 12.45
CA GLY A 625 11.44 -1.62 12.70
C GLY A 625 11.97 -3.02 12.43
N ILE A 626 11.34 -3.98 13.11
CA ILE A 626 11.54 -5.42 12.89
C ILE A 626 10.23 -5.97 12.30
N TYR A 627 10.35 -6.61 11.15
CA TYR A 627 9.23 -7.08 10.34
C TYR A 627 9.33 -8.59 10.17
N HIS A 628 8.19 -9.28 10.31
CA HIS A 628 8.08 -10.73 10.19
C HIS A 628 7.13 -11.06 9.04
N GLN A 629 7.60 -11.89 8.11
CA GLN A 629 6.90 -12.29 6.90
C GLN A 629 6.79 -13.82 6.86
N TYR A 630 5.55 -14.29 6.84
CA TYR A 630 5.18 -15.71 6.93
C TYR A 630 4.71 -16.29 5.59
N LEU A 631 4.49 -15.47 4.56
CA LEU A 631 4.37 -15.92 3.18
C LEU A 631 5.65 -15.52 2.44
N SER A 632 6.29 -16.44 1.75
CA SER A 632 7.49 -16.17 0.95
C SER A 632 7.38 -16.86 -0.40
N THR A 633 8.25 -16.49 -1.35
CA THR A 633 8.25 -17.14 -2.67
C THR A 633 9.60 -17.75 -3.01
N ILE A 634 9.56 -18.81 -3.80
CA ILE A 634 10.77 -19.54 -4.19
C ILE A 634 11.63 -18.68 -5.11
N LYS A 635 12.88 -18.40 -4.72
CA LYS A 635 13.90 -17.84 -5.63
C LYS A 635 14.55 -18.97 -6.43
N GLU A 636 14.30 -19.02 -7.74
CA GLU A 636 14.91 -19.99 -8.66
C GLU A 636 16.04 -19.33 -9.48
N SER A 637 17.14 -20.06 -9.72
CA SER A 637 18.29 -19.58 -10.48
C SER A 637 18.28 -20.07 -11.92
N GLN A 638 18.16 -19.14 -12.88
CA GLN A 638 18.54 -19.18 -14.31
C GLN A 638 18.15 -20.39 -15.21
N PHE A 639 17.63 -21.49 -14.67
CA PHE A 639 17.48 -22.79 -15.33
C PHE A 639 16.03 -23.30 -15.39
N THR A 640 15.05 -22.48 -15.01
CA THR A 640 13.67 -22.83 -15.36
C THR A 640 13.51 -22.78 -16.86
N ILE A 641 12.96 -23.84 -17.42
CA ILE A 641 12.67 -23.96 -18.85
C ILE A 641 11.54 -22.98 -19.25
N SER A 642 10.75 -22.55 -18.26
CA SER A 642 9.82 -21.41 -18.36
C SER A 642 10.49 -20.07 -18.64
N ASN A 643 9.91 -19.34 -19.59
CA ASN A 643 10.39 -18.05 -20.07
C ASN A 643 10.10 -16.87 -19.12
N ALA A 644 9.16 -17.02 -18.19
CA ALA A 644 8.88 -16.11 -17.09
C ALA A 644 8.20 -16.88 -15.96
N ILE A 645 8.75 -16.79 -14.74
CA ILE A 645 8.27 -17.56 -13.59
C ILE A 645 7.32 -16.67 -12.77
N GLU A 646 6.04 -17.02 -12.72
CA GLU A 646 5.13 -16.50 -11.69
C GLU A 646 5.55 -17.01 -10.31
N GLN A 647 5.18 -16.28 -9.27
CA GLN A 647 5.65 -16.63 -7.93
C GLN A 647 4.92 -17.84 -7.37
N HIS A 648 5.69 -18.86 -7.02
CA HIS A 648 5.27 -19.95 -6.16
C HIS A 648 5.34 -19.48 -4.71
N TRP A 649 4.17 -19.17 -4.13
CA TRP A 649 4.01 -18.76 -2.74
C TRP A 649 3.96 -19.97 -1.83
N LEU A 650 4.66 -19.87 -0.69
CA LEU A 650 4.72 -20.85 0.37
C LEU A 650 4.43 -20.17 1.72
N LEU A 651 3.70 -20.85 2.61
CA LEU A 651 3.56 -20.47 4.01
C LEU A 651 4.78 -20.96 4.79
N ALA A 652 5.24 -20.16 5.75
CA ALA A 652 6.29 -20.58 6.67
C ALA A 652 5.83 -21.81 7.46
N ASP A 653 6.69 -22.82 7.47
CA ASP A 653 6.42 -24.17 7.95
C ASP A 653 7.76 -24.81 8.34
N ASP A 654 7.89 -25.18 9.62
CA ASP A 654 9.12 -25.72 10.18
C ASP A 654 9.29 -27.21 9.83
N ASP A 655 8.19 -27.92 9.48
CA ASP A 655 8.21 -29.32 9.06
C ASP A 655 8.58 -29.44 7.55
N GLU A 656 8.11 -28.52 6.70
CA GLU A 656 8.40 -28.45 5.25
C GLU A 656 9.62 -27.57 4.88
N LEU A 657 10.46 -27.21 5.87
CA LEU A 657 11.70 -26.42 5.73
C LEU A 657 11.53 -24.99 5.16
N VAL A 658 10.32 -24.41 5.20
CA VAL A 658 10.03 -23.05 4.73
C VAL A 658 10.21 -22.03 5.87
N PRO A 659 11.30 -21.25 5.93
CA PRO A 659 11.56 -20.33 7.01
C PRO A 659 10.65 -19.10 6.94
N MET A 660 10.30 -18.56 8.11
CA MET A 660 9.73 -17.22 8.23
C MET A 660 10.83 -16.16 7.99
N LEU A 661 10.57 -15.24 7.06
CA LEU A 661 11.42 -14.09 6.76
C LEU A 661 11.41 -13.05 7.89
N ILE A 662 12.59 -12.56 8.26
CA ILE A 662 12.76 -11.50 9.27
C ILE A 662 13.57 -10.36 8.65
N ASN A 663 12.99 -9.16 8.53
CA ASN A 663 13.72 -7.96 8.11
C ASN A 663 13.89 -6.97 9.27
N LYS A 664 15.13 -6.58 9.55
CA LYS A 664 15.49 -5.50 10.47
C LYS A 664 15.95 -4.31 9.63
N GLN A 665 15.17 -3.24 9.61
CA GLN A 665 15.48 -2.06 8.78
C GLN A 665 15.43 -0.74 9.54
N MET A 666 16.29 0.18 9.10
CA MET A 666 16.39 1.54 9.61
C MET A 666 16.49 2.51 8.43
N SER A 667 15.90 3.70 8.57
CA SER A 667 16.10 4.81 7.64
C SER A 667 16.22 6.15 8.36
N LEU A 668 16.99 7.05 7.77
CA LEU A 668 17.16 8.45 8.17
C LEU A 668 17.06 9.30 6.92
N GLY A 669 16.26 10.36 6.96
CA GLY A 669 16.00 11.18 5.79
C GLY A 669 15.44 12.56 6.11
N PHE A 670 15.18 13.33 5.06
CA PHE A 670 14.45 14.59 5.15
C PHE A 670 13.54 14.78 3.94
N ILE A 671 12.46 15.53 4.15
CA ILE A 671 11.56 16.00 3.11
C ILE A 671 11.59 17.52 3.15
N ARG A 672 11.99 18.14 2.03
CA ARG A 672 11.79 19.57 1.78
C ARG A 672 10.67 19.76 0.77
N ASN A 673 9.51 20.25 1.22
CA ASN A 673 8.38 20.55 0.34
C ASN A 673 8.08 22.05 0.30
N THR A 674 7.78 22.56 -0.90
CA THR A 674 7.42 23.96 -1.18
C THR A 674 6.51 23.99 -2.41
N LYS A 675 5.83 25.12 -2.63
CA LYS A 675 4.93 25.37 -3.79
C LYS A 675 5.51 25.00 -5.17
N SER A 676 6.83 24.94 -5.33
CA SER A 676 7.49 24.56 -6.60
C SER A 676 8.47 23.39 -6.52
N TRP A 677 8.85 22.92 -5.34
CA TRP A 677 9.87 21.87 -5.15
C TRP A 677 9.42 20.86 -4.11
N LEU A 678 9.54 19.57 -4.43
CA LEU A 678 9.61 18.50 -3.44
C LEU A 678 11.00 17.85 -3.56
N ILE A 679 11.70 17.74 -2.45
CA ILE A 679 12.95 16.99 -2.31
C ILE A 679 12.70 15.96 -1.20
N ASP A 680 12.72 14.68 -1.51
CA ASP A 680 12.68 13.60 -0.53
C ASP A 680 13.97 12.80 -0.64
N PHE A 681 14.74 12.76 0.45
CA PHE A 681 16.00 12.04 0.54
C PHE A 681 15.96 11.09 1.75
N ASP A 682 16.36 9.83 1.55
CA ASP A 682 16.52 8.82 2.58
C ASP A 682 17.86 8.10 2.41
N ILE A 683 18.57 7.83 3.50
CA ILE A 683 19.57 6.75 3.59
C ILE A 683 18.98 5.58 4.38
N TYR A 684 19.34 4.36 4.04
CA TYR A 684 18.77 3.16 4.65
C TYR A 684 19.72 1.98 4.76
N GLN A 685 19.45 1.11 5.73
CA GLN A 685 20.05 -0.22 5.87
C GLN A 685 18.96 -1.25 6.19
N LYS A 686 19.09 -2.43 5.59
CA LYS A 686 18.22 -3.61 5.80
C LYS A 686 19.11 -4.83 6.04
N ASN A 687 18.72 -5.68 6.97
CA ASN A 687 19.28 -7.01 7.15
C ASN A 687 18.11 -8.00 7.17
N VAL A 688 18.10 -8.92 6.21
CA VAL A 688 17.04 -9.90 5.98
C VAL A 688 17.57 -11.29 6.30
N ASP A 689 16.89 -12.01 7.20
CA ASP A 689 17.19 -13.38 7.58
C ASP A 689 16.06 -14.30 7.09
N GLY A 690 16.37 -15.52 6.62
CA GLY A 690 15.37 -16.50 6.19
C GLY A 690 15.00 -16.47 4.70
N LEU A 691 15.93 -16.07 3.82
CA LEU A 691 15.73 -16.16 2.37
C LEU A 691 15.68 -17.62 1.92
N LEU A 692 14.72 -17.95 1.05
CA LEU A 692 14.62 -19.26 0.43
C LEU A 692 15.16 -19.24 -1.01
N ALA A 693 16.00 -20.20 -1.37
CA ALA A 693 16.49 -20.39 -2.73
C ALA A 693 16.47 -21.88 -3.14
N ARG A 694 15.92 -22.16 -4.32
CA ARG A 694 15.83 -23.50 -4.92
C ARG A 694 16.82 -23.62 -6.07
N ASN A 695 17.52 -24.76 -6.12
CA ASN A 695 18.58 -25.13 -7.08
C ASN A 695 19.32 -23.92 -7.71
N LEU A 696 20.36 -23.45 -7.04
CA LEU A 696 21.13 -22.30 -7.52
C LEU A 696 22.05 -22.61 -8.72
N GLY A 697 22.08 -23.84 -9.23
CA GLY A 697 22.73 -24.22 -10.48
C GLY A 697 24.27 -24.33 -10.43
N PHE A 698 24.91 -24.00 -9.31
CA PHE A 698 26.38 -23.91 -9.20
C PHE A 698 27.12 -25.25 -9.05
N GLY A 699 26.54 -26.36 -9.53
CA GLY A 699 27.21 -27.67 -9.62
C GLY A 699 27.27 -28.48 -8.32
N PHE A 700 26.27 -28.35 -7.44
CA PHE A 700 26.16 -29.13 -6.20
C PHE A 700 25.00 -30.14 -6.28
N THR A 701 25.36 -31.43 -6.22
CA THR A 701 24.44 -32.56 -6.30
C THR A 701 23.80 -32.86 -4.95
N ARG A 702 22.81 -32.06 -4.54
CA ARG A 702 21.85 -32.47 -3.52
C ARG A 702 20.47 -32.60 -4.15
N GLU A 703 19.94 -33.81 -4.09
CA GLU A 703 18.56 -34.13 -4.46
C GLU A 703 17.62 -33.39 -3.50
N ALA A 704 16.66 -32.63 -4.05
CA ALA A 704 15.55 -31.94 -3.35
C ALA A 704 15.90 -31.25 -2.00
N GLY A 705 16.15 -29.93 -2.05
CA GLY A 705 16.21 -29.12 -0.83
C GLY A 705 16.35 -27.62 -1.07
N PHE A 706 15.64 -26.81 -0.28
CA PHE A 706 15.82 -25.37 -0.28
C PHE A 706 17.05 -24.94 0.52
N ASN A 707 17.76 -23.94 0.01
CA ASN A 707 18.84 -23.28 0.72
C ASN A 707 18.30 -22.07 1.49
N GLN A 708 18.61 -21.98 2.78
CA GLN A 708 18.32 -20.83 3.61
C GLN A 708 19.49 -19.84 3.61
N GLY A 709 19.20 -18.53 3.54
CA GLY A 709 20.21 -17.49 3.47
C GLY A 709 19.82 -16.16 4.11
N THR A 710 20.74 -15.21 4.06
CA THR A 710 20.57 -13.84 4.55
C THR A 710 20.93 -12.82 3.47
N GLU A 711 20.39 -11.59 3.56
CA GLU A 711 20.74 -10.48 2.66
C GLU A 711 20.96 -9.18 3.44
N ARG A 712 22.07 -8.52 3.14
CA ARG A 712 22.44 -7.21 3.65
C ARG A 712 22.24 -6.19 2.53
N ILE A 713 21.48 -5.13 2.80
CA ILE A 713 21.24 -4.03 1.84
C ILE A 713 21.61 -2.71 2.51
N VAL A 714 22.41 -1.90 1.83
CA VAL A 714 22.64 -0.48 2.17
C VAL A 714 22.32 0.36 0.95
N GLY A 715 21.70 1.53 1.13
CA GLY A 715 21.37 2.39 0.00
C GLY A 715 20.95 3.80 0.36
N ALA A 716 20.67 4.58 -0.70
CA ALA A 716 20.17 5.94 -0.62
C ALA A 716 19.16 6.20 -1.75
N ASP A 717 18.06 6.86 -1.40
CA ASP A 717 16.99 7.29 -2.30
C ASP A 717 16.98 8.82 -2.38
N LEU A 718 16.80 9.37 -3.58
CA LEU A 718 16.51 10.78 -3.82
C LEU A 718 15.38 10.91 -4.84
N THR A 719 14.23 11.44 -4.42
CA THR A 719 13.16 11.93 -5.31
C THR A 719 13.19 13.46 -5.31
N LEU A 720 13.31 14.05 -6.49
CA LEU A 720 13.29 15.48 -6.73
C LEU A 720 12.18 15.81 -7.75
N ARG A 721 11.19 16.60 -7.35
CA ARG A 721 10.14 17.13 -8.23
C ARG A 721 10.27 18.64 -8.32
N LYS A 722 10.28 19.18 -9.54
CA LYS A 722 10.20 20.61 -9.83
C LYS A 722 8.95 20.93 -10.65
N ARG A 723 8.14 21.86 -10.15
CA ARG A 723 7.00 22.46 -10.87
C ARG A 723 7.36 23.87 -11.35
N TRP A 724 7.23 24.09 -12.65
CA TRP A 724 7.07 25.39 -13.30
C TRP A 724 5.60 25.55 -13.75
N LYS A 725 5.24 26.68 -14.37
CA LYS A 725 3.86 26.99 -14.77
C LYS A 725 3.24 25.96 -15.74
N TYR A 726 4.04 25.48 -16.68
CA TYR A 726 3.61 24.52 -17.71
C TYR A 726 4.45 23.24 -17.74
N ILE A 727 5.56 23.18 -17.00
CA ILE A 727 6.49 22.03 -17.00
C ILE A 727 6.52 21.44 -15.61
N LYS A 728 6.35 20.12 -15.50
CA LYS A 728 6.59 19.35 -14.28
C LYS A 728 7.68 18.33 -14.57
N THR A 729 8.72 18.32 -13.76
CA THR A 729 9.86 17.43 -13.92
C THR A 729 10.09 16.63 -12.64
N TRP A 730 10.31 15.35 -12.82
CA TRP A 730 10.73 14.40 -11.81
C TRP A 730 12.14 13.92 -12.14
N PHE A 731 12.95 13.83 -11.10
CA PHE A 731 14.28 13.23 -11.10
C PHE A 731 14.31 12.26 -9.92
N SER A 732 14.62 11.00 -10.19
CA SER A 732 14.72 9.96 -9.18
C SER A 732 16.06 9.25 -9.31
N TYR A 733 16.78 9.15 -8.20
CA TYR A 733 18.04 8.43 -8.08
C TYR A 733 17.96 7.43 -6.93
N ASN A 734 18.41 6.21 -7.19
CA ASN A 734 18.57 5.17 -6.18
C ASN A 734 20.00 4.63 -6.27
N PHE A 735 20.69 4.64 -5.14
CA PHE A 735 21.93 3.92 -4.91
C PHE A 735 21.64 2.72 -4.00
N GLN A 736 22.18 1.57 -4.35
CA GLN A 736 22.03 0.34 -3.57
C GLN A 736 23.28 -0.51 -3.68
N ASP A 737 23.69 -1.15 -2.58
CA ASP A 737 24.56 -2.32 -2.64
C ASP A 737 23.92 -3.41 -1.79
N SER A 738 23.65 -4.57 -2.41
CA SER A 738 23.04 -5.73 -1.77
C SER A 738 23.85 -7.00 -1.99
N GLU A 739 24.08 -7.72 -0.89
CA GLU A 739 24.85 -8.96 -0.83
C GLU A 739 23.99 -10.04 -0.17
N VAL A 740 23.96 -11.21 -0.80
CA VAL A 740 23.31 -12.43 -0.27
C VAL A 740 24.38 -13.36 0.31
N SER A 741 24.03 -14.09 1.36
CA SER A 741 24.87 -15.12 1.97
C SER A 741 24.12 -16.43 2.15
N PHE A 742 24.68 -17.53 1.65
CA PHE A 742 24.17 -18.89 1.81
C PHE A 742 25.32 -19.80 2.25
N SER A 743 25.13 -20.59 3.31
CA SER A 743 26.19 -21.41 3.92
C SER A 743 26.61 -22.62 3.09
N GLU A 744 25.74 -23.14 2.23
CA GLU A 744 26.02 -24.32 1.39
C GLU A 744 26.73 -23.96 0.05
N LEU A 745 27.00 -22.67 -0.21
CA LEU A 745 27.59 -22.20 -1.46
C LEU A 745 29.04 -21.74 -1.27
N PHE A 746 29.83 -21.77 -2.35
CA PHE A 746 31.18 -21.24 -2.36
C PHE A 746 31.44 -20.33 -3.58
N PRO A 747 31.81 -19.05 -3.40
CA PRO A 747 31.83 -18.30 -2.14
C PRO A 747 30.44 -18.24 -1.46
N THR A 748 30.43 -18.20 -0.13
CA THR A 748 29.20 -18.14 0.67
C THR A 748 28.46 -16.81 0.48
N THR A 749 29.19 -15.70 0.31
CA THR A 749 28.65 -14.35 0.12
C THR A 749 28.97 -13.81 -1.27
N PHE A 750 27.97 -13.24 -1.94
CA PHE A 750 28.08 -12.67 -3.28
C PHE A 750 26.99 -11.60 -3.52
N ALA A 751 27.07 -10.88 -4.64
CA ALA A 751 26.09 -9.86 -4.99
C ALA A 751 24.70 -10.47 -5.18
N SER A 752 23.67 -9.83 -4.61
CA SER A 752 22.27 -10.18 -4.88
C SER A 752 21.97 -10.04 -6.38
N ASN A 753 21.14 -10.90 -6.95
CA ASN A 753 20.67 -10.74 -8.34
C ASN A 753 19.87 -9.44 -8.53
N LEU A 754 19.35 -8.86 -7.44
CA LEU A 754 18.66 -7.56 -7.42
C LEU A 754 19.60 -6.36 -7.18
N ASN A 755 20.93 -6.56 -7.11
CA ASN A 755 21.92 -5.50 -6.89
C ASN A 755 22.20 -4.68 -8.16
N ILE A 756 21.25 -3.82 -8.53
CA ILE A 756 21.44 -2.75 -9.52
C ILE A 756 21.95 -1.52 -8.77
N ARG A 757 23.25 -1.22 -8.88
CA ARG A 757 23.96 -0.28 -8.00
C ARG A 757 23.53 1.18 -8.13
N HIS A 758 23.36 1.64 -9.36
CA HIS A 758 22.92 3.01 -9.64
C HIS A 758 21.73 2.94 -10.59
N GLN A 759 20.62 3.55 -10.18
CA GLN A 759 19.42 3.73 -10.99
C GLN A 759 19.10 5.22 -11.05
N PHE A 760 18.91 5.72 -12.26
CA PHE A 760 18.55 7.11 -12.53
C PHE A 760 17.33 7.12 -13.45
N SER A 761 16.30 7.88 -13.08
CA SER A 761 15.13 8.15 -13.90
C SER A 761 14.89 9.66 -13.94
N PHE A 762 14.61 10.15 -15.14
CA PHE A 762 14.17 11.52 -15.39
C PHE A 762 12.88 11.47 -16.20
N SER A 763 11.92 12.31 -15.82
CA SER A 763 10.65 12.48 -16.51
C SER A 763 10.28 13.96 -16.53
N SER A 764 9.85 14.49 -17.66
CA SER A 764 9.48 15.89 -17.81
C SER A 764 8.26 16.05 -18.70
N THR A 765 7.15 16.51 -18.13
CA THR A 765 5.88 16.74 -18.83
C THR A 765 5.63 18.23 -19.02
N LEU A 766 5.33 18.63 -20.25
CA LEU A 766 4.90 19.97 -20.68
C LEU A 766 3.39 19.95 -20.97
N SER A 767 2.61 20.64 -20.14
CA SER A 767 1.15 20.74 -20.24
C SER A 767 0.76 22.13 -20.73
N ARG A 768 0.20 22.25 -21.95
CA ARG A 768 -0.19 23.53 -22.55
C ARG A 768 -1.54 23.44 -23.29
N GLY A 769 -2.57 24.03 -22.69
CA GLY A 769 -3.93 24.01 -23.23
C GLY A 769 -4.49 22.58 -23.22
N ASN A 770 -4.85 22.08 -24.40
CA ASN A 770 -5.39 20.74 -24.58
C ASN A 770 -4.32 19.66 -24.82
N TRP A 771 -3.03 20.02 -24.78
CA TRP A 771 -1.92 19.12 -25.08
C TRP A 771 -1.03 18.88 -23.86
N GLU A 772 -0.62 17.64 -23.66
CA GLU A 772 0.47 17.26 -22.74
C GLU A 772 1.53 16.49 -23.53
N PHE A 773 2.81 16.83 -23.34
CA PHE A 773 3.95 16.15 -23.95
C PHE A 773 4.89 15.70 -22.85
N SER A 774 5.25 14.43 -22.77
CA SER A 774 6.16 13.89 -21.76
C SER A 774 7.40 13.26 -22.39
N LEU A 775 8.57 13.53 -21.83
CA LEU A 775 9.86 12.95 -22.21
C LEU A 775 10.52 12.30 -21.01
N GLY A 776 11.08 11.12 -21.20
CA GLY A 776 11.66 10.30 -20.14
C GLY A 776 13.00 9.68 -20.53
N TYR A 777 13.86 9.52 -19.54
CA TYR A 777 15.12 8.81 -19.70
C TYR A 777 15.43 7.98 -18.45
N THR A 778 15.67 6.69 -18.64
CA THR A 778 16.02 5.75 -17.58
C THR A 778 17.42 5.18 -17.84
N PHE A 779 18.26 5.17 -16.82
CA PHE A 779 19.58 4.56 -16.80
C PHE A 779 19.70 3.61 -15.60
N LYS A 780 20.26 2.42 -15.82
CA LYS A 780 20.58 1.46 -14.75
C LYS A 780 21.96 0.86 -15.03
N THR A 781 22.80 0.72 -14.00
CA THR A 781 24.01 -0.09 -14.11
C THR A 781 23.66 -1.56 -14.33
N GLY A 782 24.49 -2.30 -15.08
CA GLY A 782 24.23 -3.71 -15.39
C GLY A 782 23.89 -4.59 -14.19
N ALA A 783 22.82 -5.37 -14.30
CA ALA A 783 22.42 -6.37 -13.32
C ALA A 783 23.50 -7.47 -13.18
N PRO A 784 23.73 -8.03 -11.98
CA PRO A 784 24.65 -9.14 -11.78
C PRO A 784 24.16 -10.43 -12.44
N TYR A 785 25.08 -11.21 -12.97
CA TYR A 785 24.82 -12.57 -13.45
C TYR A 785 26.04 -13.47 -13.23
N THR A 786 25.82 -14.78 -13.28
CA THR A 786 26.90 -15.77 -13.17
C THR A 786 27.36 -16.19 -14.55
N GLY A 787 28.65 -16.12 -14.83
CA GLY A 787 29.24 -16.63 -16.07
C GLY A 787 29.47 -18.13 -16.02
N ILE A 788 29.89 -18.70 -17.14
CA ILE A 788 30.28 -20.11 -17.27
C ILE A 788 31.81 -20.25 -17.35
N ASN A 789 32.39 -21.29 -16.74
CA ASN A 789 33.81 -21.63 -16.88
C ASN A 789 34.02 -22.71 -17.95
N ASN A 790 33.29 -23.83 -17.90
CA ASN A 790 33.34 -24.93 -18.86
C ASN A 790 32.14 -25.90 -18.70
N VAL A 791 32.14 -27.00 -19.46
CA VAL A 791 31.27 -28.17 -19.27
C VAL A 791 32.11 -29.35 -18.79
N ARG A 792 31.56 -30.16 -17.89
CA ARG A 792 32.14 -31.41 -17.41
C ARG A 792 31.30 -32.59 -17.88
N LEU A 793 31.96 -33.60 -18.44
CA LEU A 793 31.37 -34.92 -18.65
C LEU A 793 31.40 -35.73 -17.35
N ASN A 794 30.23 -36.24 -16.93
CA ASN A 794 30.03 -37.07 -15.75
C ASN A 794 29.68 -38.51 -16.18
N ARG A 795 30.69 -39.38 -16.22
CA ARG A 795 30.51 -40.82 -16.48
C ARG A 795 30.23 -41.56 -15.18
N LYS A 796 29.05 -42.18 -15.04
CA LYS A 796 28.76 -43.15 -13.96
C LYS A 796 29.52 -44.46 -14.18
N ASN A 797 30.82 -44.46 -13.87
CA ASN A 797 31.65 -45.67 -13.86
C ASN A 797 31.25 -46.57 -12.68
N ASN A 798 30.25 -47.45 -12.88
CA ASN A 798 29.96 -48.56 -11.95
C ASN A 798 29.21 -49.75 -12.61
N SER A 799 29.34 -49.92 -13.93
CA SER A 799 28.94 -51.16 -14.63
C SER A 799 30.18 -51.84 -15.20
N PRO A 800 30.38 -53.16 -14.98
CA PRO A 800 31.57 -53.87 -15.46
C PRO A 800 31.58 -54.15 -16.96
N ASN A 801 30.46 -53.93 -17.66
CA ASN A 801 30.41 -53.92 -19.12
C ASN A 801 30.46 -52.46 -19.62
N PRO A 802 31.37 -52.11 -20.55
CA PRO A 802 31.35 -50.80 -21.18
C PRO A 802 30.06 -50.65 -21.99
N PRO A 803 29.21 -49.63 -21.73
CA PRO A 803 28.13 -49.28 -22.65
C PRO A 803 28.73 -48.84 -24.00
N GLY A 804 28.01 -49.07 -25.08
CA GLY A 804 28.33 -48.42 -26.35
C GLY A 804 28.31 -46.89 -26.23
N PRO A 805 29.00 -46.16 -27.13
CA PRO A 805 29.00 -44.70 -27.11
C PRO A 805 27.57 -44.14 -27.13
N GLY A 806 27.28 -43.19 -26.24
CA GLY A 806 26.02 -42.44 -26.19
C GLY A 806 25.08 -42.74 -25.00
N VAL A 807 25.17 -43.89 -24.32
CA VAL A 807 24.08 -44.36 -23.42
C VAL A 807 24.23 -43.95 -21.94
N ASN A 808 25.35 -43.34 -21.51
CA ASN A 808 25.60 -43.02 -20.08
C ASN A 808 26.44 -41.74 -19.86
N GLU A 809 26.42 -40.80 -20.81
CA GLU A 809 27.19 -39.55 -20.73
C GLU A 809 26.31 -38.38 -20.29
N LYS A 810 26.32 -38.04 -18.99
CA LYS A 810 25.65 -36.83 -18.48
C LYS A 810 26.62 -35.65 -18.51
N TYR A 811 26.23 -34.56 -19.14
CA TYR A 811 27.03 -33.33 -19.20
C TYR A 811 26.52 -32.32 -18.16
N GLU A 812 27.44 -31.58 -17.54
CA GLU A 812 27.14 -30.68 -16.43
C GLU A 812 27.86 -29.33 -16.63
N LEU A 813 27.10 -28.23 -16.54
CA LEU A 813 27.65 -26.87 -16.64
C LEU A 813 28.45 -26.53 -15.36
N ARG A 814 29.65 -25.97 -15.53
CA ARG A 814 30.54 -25.52 -14.44
C ARG A 814 30.58 -24.00 -14.43
N PHE A 815 29.81 -23.40 -13.53
CA PHE A 815 29.70 -21.95 -13.38
C PHE A 815 30.94 -21.27 -12.81
N SER A 816 31.07 -19.97 -13.10
CA SER A 816 31.98 -19.05 -12.42
C SER A 816 31.49 -18.75 -11.00
N LYS A 817 32.18 -17.84 -10.29
CA LYS A 817 31.69 -17.35 -9.00
C LYS A 817 30.29 -16.74 -9.15
N PRO A 818 29.32 -17.03 -8.26
CA PRO A 818 27.97 -16.51 -8.34
C PRO A 818 27.94 -14.98 -8.46
N ASN A 819 27.17 -14.46 -9.42
CA ASN A 819 26.92 -13.04 -9.64
C ASN A 819 28.20 -12.16 -9.73
N SER A 820 29.33 -12.74 -10.19
CA SER A 820 30.60 -12.02 -10.30
C SER A 820 30.72 -11.17 -11.56
N LEU A 821 29.85 -11.36 -12.55
CA LEU A 821 29.79 -10.58 -13.79
C LEU A 821 28.56 -9.67 -13.77
N ARG A 822 28.53 -8.67 -14.66
CA ARG A 822 27.39 -7.76 -14.85
C ARG A 822 27.09 -7.60 -16.33
N VAL A 823 25.81 -7.57 -16.70
CA VAL A 823 25.39 -7.30 -18.08
C VAL A 823 25.76 -5.87 -18.50
N ALA A 824 25.62 -5.52 -19.77
CA ALA A 824 25.84 -4.16 -20.23
C ALA A 824 24.93 -3.16 -19.50
N ASN A 825 25.41 -1.92 -19.30
CA ASN A 825 24.58 -0.86 -18.72
C ASN A 825 23.33 -0.62 -19.57
N TYR A 826 22.22 -0.39 -18.89
CA TYR A 826 20.89 -0.19 -19.44
C TYR A 826 20.62 1.29 -19.66
N HIS A 827 20.05 1.64 -20.81
CA HIS A 827 19.61 3.00 -21.13
C HIS A 827 18.33 2.95 -21.98
N ARG A 828 17.31 3.75 -21.65
CA ARG A 828 16.07 3.86 -22.44
C ARG A 828 15.59 5.31 -22.47
N PHE A 829 15.14 5.76 -23.64
CA PHE A 829 14.54 7.08 -23.83
C PHE A 829 13.11 6.90 -24.35
N ASP A 830 12.16 7.54 -23.69
CA ASP A 830 10.73 7.35 -23.89
C ASP A 830 10.05 8.71 -24.14
N ALA A 831 9.00 8.73 -24.95
CA ALA A 831 8.17 9.91 -25.14
C ALA A 831 6.68 9.57 -25.18
N SER A 832 5.86 10.55 -24.87
CA SER A 832 4.41 10.46 -24.88
C SER A 832 3.75 11.79 -25.23
N VAL A 833 2.59 11.73 -25.87
CA VAL A 833 1.73 12.89 -26.16
C VAL A 833 0.27 12.55 -25.91
N TRP A 834 -0.44 13.49 -25.29
CA TRP A 834 -1.88 13.45 -25.04
C TRP A 834 -2.57 14.67 -25.63
N HIS A 835 -3.73 14.44 -26.25
CA HIS A 835 -4.65 15.49 -26.68
C HIS A 835 -6.04 15.30 -26.07
N ARG A 836 -6.53 16.32 -25.37
CA ARG A 836 -7.87 16.34 -24.77
C ARG A 836 -8.83 17.21 -25.58
N PHE A 837 -10.03 16.70 -25.82
CA PHE A 837 -11.11 17.37 -26.53
C PHE A 837 -12.44 17.15 -25.79
N LYS A 838 -13.49 17.88 -26.17
CA LYS A 838 -14.80 17.79 -25.51
C LYS A 838 -15.94 18.03 -26.50
N GLY A 839 -16.98 17.21 -26.37
CA GLY A 839 -18.30 17.46 -26.93
C GLY A 839 -19.17 18.26 -25.96
N LYS A 840 -20.49 18.23 -26.17
CA LYS A 840 -21.47 18.87 -25.26
C LYS A 840 -21.68 18.09 -23.95
N THR A 841 -21.64 16.76 -24.04
CA THR A 841 -22.00 15.82 -22.95
C THR A 841 -20.96 14.73 -22.74
N TRP A 842 -19.75 14.92 -23.29
CA TRP A 842 -18.67 13.95 -23.20
C TRP A 842 -17.31 14.64 -23.34
N ARG A 843 -16.27 14.03 -22.78
CA ARG A 843 -14.86 14.41 -22.91
C ARG A 843 -14.12 13.28 -23.61
N GLY A 844 -13.17 13.63 -24.46
CA GLY A 844 -12.33 12.69 -25.20
C GLY A 844 -10.86 12.94 -24.92
N GLU A 845 -10.08 11.87 -24.90
CA GLU A 845 -8.62 11.91 -24.83
C GLU A 845 -8.07 10.92 -25.86
N VAL A 846 -7.08 11.37 -26.64
CA VAL A 846 -6.28 10.50 -27.51
C VAL A 846 -4.85 10.58 -27.03
N GLY A 847 -4.22 9.42 -26.84
CA GLY A 847 -2.84 9.32 -26.40
C GLY A 847 -1.98 8.47 -27.31
N PHE A 848 -0.73 8.88 -27.44
CA PHE A 848 0.27 8.15 -28.20
C PHE A 848 1.57 8.13 -27.41
N SER A 849 2.18 6.95 -27.27
CA SER A 849 3.47 6.79 -26.61
C SER A 849 4.45 6.00 -27.46
N LEU A 850 5.73 6.31 -27.25
CA LEU A 850 6.87 5.64 -27.85
C LEU A 850 7.83 5.27 -26.72
N MET A 851 7.94 3.98 -26.44
CA MET A 851 8.93 3.46 -25.50
C MET A 851 10.18 3.01 -26.27
N ASN A 852 11.36 3.23 -25.67
CA ASN A 852 12.67 2.90 -26.27
C ASN A 852 12.88 3.47 -27.69
N ILE A 853 12.74 4.80 -27.84
CA ILE A 853 12.82 5.52 -29.13
C ILE A 853 14.11 5.25 -29.91
N PHE A 854 15.24 5.04 -29.22
CA PHE A 854 16.53 4.74 -29.86
C PHE A 854 16.70 3.26 -30.22
N ASN A 855 15.64 2.45 -30.09
CA ASN A 855 15.61 1.01 -30.27
C ASN A 855 16.81 0.26 -29.66
N ARG A 856 17.17 0.61 -28.42
CA ARG A 856 18.36 0.03 -27.79
C ARG A 856 18.04 -1.37 -27.27
N ARG A 857 18.73 -2.37 -27.80
CA ARG A 857 18.64 -3.78 -27.38
C ARG A 857 19.30 -3.94 -26.01
N ASN A 858 18.54 -3.66 -24.96
CA ASN A 858 18.97 -3.73 -23.57
C ASN A 858 18.88 -5.19 -23.09
N VAL A 859 19.98 -5.76 -22.58
CA VAL A 859 20.01 -7.16 -22.11
C VAL A 859 19.30 -7.29 -20.76
N TYR A 860 18.30 -8.16 -20.69
CA TYR A 860 17.57 -8.52 -19.47
C TYR A 860 18.25 -9.65 -18.70
N ASN A 861 18.61 -10.74 -19.40
CA ASN A 861 19.14 -11.94 -18.80
C ASN A 861 20.13 -12.63 -19.75
N ILE A 862 21.16 -13.27 -19.18
CA ILE A 862 22.07 -14.17 -19.87
C ILE A 862 22.04 -15.51 -19.14
N GLY A 863 21.71 -16.58 -19.87
CA GLY A 863 21.80 -17.96 -19.43
C GLY A 863 22.67 -18.79 -20.39
N TYR A 864 22.92 -20.04 -20.01
CA TYR A 864 23.73 -20.98 -20.79
C TYR A 864 23.00 -22.31 -20.90
N LEU A 865 23.12 -22.94 -22.07
CA LEU A 865 22.59 -24.27 -22.34
C LEU A 865 23.65 -25.13 -23.02
N ILE A 866 23.49 -26.45 -22.91
CA ILE A 866 24.34 -27.44 -23.56
C ILE A 866 23.70 -27.74 -24.92
N ASP A 867 24.42 -27.46 -26.01
CA ASP A 867 23.99 -27.67 -27.41
C ASP A 867 24.95 -28.65 -28.11
N LEU A 868 24.56 -29.15 -29.29
CA LEU A 868 25.40 -29.91 -30.20
C LEU A 868 25.76 -29.05 -31.42
N ASN A 869 27.06 -28.95 -31.71
CA ASN A 869 27.52 -28.26 -32.92
C ASN A 869 27.22 -29.08 -34.19
N GLN A 870 27.58 -28.54 -35.36
CA GLN A 870 27.34 -29.19 -36.66
C GLN A 870 28.05 -30.56 -36.83
N ASN A 871 29.00 -30.91 -35.94
CA ASN A 871 29.72 -32.18 -35.91
C ASN A 871 29.17 -33.15 -34.85
N ASN A 872 28.04 -32.83 -34.20
CA ASN A 872 27.51 -33.50 -33.00
C ASN A 872 28.47 -33.47 -31.77
N GLU A 873 29.35 -32.47 -31.68
CA GLU A 873 30.19 -32.26 -30.50
C GLU A 873 29.48 -31.34 -29.49
N VAL A 874 29.61 -31.65 -28.21
CA VAL A 874 28.98 -30.87 -27.13
C VAL A 874 29.63 -29.49 -26.99
N VAL A 875 28.81 -28.45 -27.07
CA VAL A 875 29.19 -27.05 -26.95
C VAL A 875 28.32 -26.32 -25.92
N ILE A 876 28.77 -25.12 -25.53
CA ILE A 876 28.02 -24.22 -24.65
C ILE A 876 27.43 -23.12 -25.53
N ALA A 877 26.10 -23.05 -25.63
CA ALA A 877 25.42 -21.93 -26.26
C ALA A 877 25.03 -20.89 -25.21
N GLN A 878 25.16 -19.61 -25.55
CA GLN A 878 24.68 -18.51 -24.73
C GLN A 878 23.27 -18.11 -25.17
N ARG A 879 22.30 -18.12 -24.25
CA ARG A 879 20.94 -17.63 -24.45
C ARG A 879 20.83 -16.24 -23.85
N THR A 880 20.53 -15.25 -24.68
CA THR A 880 20.40 -13.84 -24.28
C THR A 880 18.96 -13.37 -24.45
N LYS A 881 18.38 -12.77 -23.41
CA LYS A 881 17.06 -12.12 -23.45
C LYS A 881 17.20 -10.61 -23.40
N PHE A 882 16.24 -9.91 -23.99
CA PHE A 882 16.20 -8.46 -24.07
C PHE A 882 14.98 -7.87 -23.35
N PHE A 883 15.11 -6.63 -22.89
CA PHE A 883 13.98 -5.80 -22.51
C PHE A 883 13.20 -5.32 -23.74
N LEU A 884 12.13 -4.55 -23.53
CA LEU A 884 11.31 -4.03 -24.61
C LEU A 884 12.13 -3.14 -25.57
N GLU A 885 12.13 -3.56 -26.83
CA GLU A 885 12.59 -2.79 -27.97
C GLU A 885 11.60 -1.65 -28.29
N PHE A 886 11.75 -0.98 -29.43
CA PHE A 886 10.90 0.14 -29.83
C PHE A 886 9.41 -0.26 -29.81
N THR A 887 8.67 0.31 -28.85
CA THR A 887 7.29 -0.09 -28.57
C THR A 887 6.37 1.13 -28.69
N PRO A 888 5.68 1.33 -29.83
CA PRO A 888 4.63 2.33 -29.93
C PRO A 888 3.34 1.82 -29.28
N ASN A 889 2.53 2.73 -28.74
CA ASN A 889 1.17 2.45 -28.26
C ASN A 889 0.26 3.66 -28.56
N LEU A 890 -1.02 3.41 -28.82
CA LEU A 890 -2.07 4.40 -29.04
C LEU A 890 -3.25 4.08 -28.12
N SER A 891 -3.80 5.08 -27.45
CA SER A 891 -4.99 5.01 -26.62
C SER A 891 -6.04 6.02 -27.04
N VAL A 892 -7.30 5.68 -26.83
CA VAL A 892 -8.47 6.56 -26.98
C VAL A 892 -9.39 6.32 -25.78
N ARG A 893 -9.83 7.39 -25.13
CA ARG A 893 -10.73 7.35 -23.98
C ARG A 893 -11.84 8.36 -24.13
N PHE A 894 -13.06 7.94 -23.79
CA PHE A 894 -14.24 8.80 -23.68
C PHE A 894 -14.80 8.75 -22.26
N SER A 895 -15.23 9.90 -21.75
CA SER A 895 -15.89 10.04 -20.44
C SER A 895 -17.19 10.81 -20.59
N PHE A 896 -18.26 10.35 -19.94
CA PHE A 896 -19.63 10.87 -20.01
C PHE A 896 -20.09 11.31 -18.62
#